data_AF-A0A2Z6PUW5-F1
#
_entry.id   AF-A0A2Z6PUW5-F1
#
_cell.length_a   1.000
_cell.length_b   1.000
_cell.length_c   1.000
_cell.angle_alpha   90.00
_cell.angle_beta   90.00
_cell.angle_gamma   90.00
#
_symmetry.space_group_name_H-M   'P 1'
#
loop_
_entity.id
_entity.type
_entity.pdbx_description
1 polymer ?
#
loop_
_entity_poly.entity_id
_entity_poly.type
_entity_poly.pdbx_seq_one_letter_code
_entity_poly.pdbx_strand_id
1 'polypeptide(L)'
;MAATMIGGAFLSATVQTLVEKLASTEFLDYITNKKLNESLLRQLKTTLLTLQAVLDDAEEKQINSPAVKQWLDDLKDAVFDAEDLLNQISYDSLRCKVENEQAGNKTNQVWKFLSSPFKNFYAEINSQMKIMCETLQLFAQNKDILGLQTKSTRVSSRTPSSSVVNESVMVGDDCFVELLSRSLIQQSNDDVRGKIFNMHDLVNDLATVVSGKSCRRFECGDISENVRHISYNQTRYPDNCISIKVVNNLLPTLKRLRVLSLSKYKNITELSHTIGNLLQLRYLDLSCTEIKSLPDTICNLYNLQTLILSSCKDLVELPKHMGNLINLRHLDITDTNIKELPVEITRLENLQTLTVFVVGKRHVGLSIKELRKFTNLQGKLTIKDLHNVIDAREAEDANLKSKEKIEKLELLWGKQSEDSQKVKDVLAMLQPPKNLKSLNIDLYGGTSFPSWLGNSSFSNLVSLRINNCEHCMTLPPLGQLPSLKDLEIHGMKILETIGPEFYCAKGGECSNSSFQPFLSLERIKFDSMTSWKEWLQFEGINFAFPQLRTMELLNCPELRGHLPSHLPCIEEIVIKDCAHLLETPSTLHWLLSINKVYINGLAERAQLSLHDSDSPCTMQKVVIEKCVSLLSVPKLILRSTCLQHLKLHSLSSLTAFPSSGLPTSLQSLEIDYCENLSFLPPETWSNYTSLVRLELRSSCDALTSFPLDGFPALQILDIDKCKSLDSIYILESPSRLEFLCISCLGSFKVKLKMDTLTSLEHLRLDCEGELSFSEGVCLPPKLQSMYLHSRVKTMPPVTEWGLQSLTALSSLNIRRSDDIVNTMMKESLLPISLVYLTITHLYKMKGFDVRSGLQHLSSLEHLIFHDCEQLESLPENCLPSSLKSLAFWKCEKLESIPEDNLPDSLEILHIYECPLLEERYKRKEHWSKIAHIPAIDINRQVTM
;
A
#
# COMPACT_ATOMS: atom_id res chain seq x y z
N MET A 1 10.60 -11.39 -32.04
CA MET A 1 11.83 -12.14 -32.40
C MET A 1 12.68 -12.48 -31.18
N ALA A 2 13.12 -11.51 -30.37
CA ALA A 2 13.91 -11.81 -29.16
C ALA A 2 13.17 -12.68 -28.12
N ALA A 3 11.87 -12.46 -27.94
CA ALA A 3 11.06 -13.18 -26.95
C ALA A 3 10.83 -14.67 -27.26
N THR A 4 10.72 -15.03 -28.53
CA THR A 4 10.58 -16.43 -28.97
C THR A 4 11.88 -17.21 -28.79
N MET A 5 13.04 -16.55 -28.91
CA MET A 5 14.35 -17.14 -28.64
C MET A 5 14.63 -17.33 -27.13
N ILE A 6 14.17 -16.43 -26.27
CA ILE A 6 14.37 -16.55 -24.81
C ILE A 6 13.48 -17.66 -24.21
N GLY A 7 12.24 -17.81 -24.68
CA GLY A 7 11.33 -18.86 -24.23
C GLY A 7 11.77 -20.28 -24.61
N GLY A 8 12.50 -20.43 -25.72
CA GLY A 8 13.09 -21.70 -26.17
C GLY A 8 14.25 -22.16 -25.28
N ALA A 9 15.23 -21.29 -25.04
CA ALA A 9 16.40 -21.58 -24.21
C ALA A 9 16.07 -22.13 -22.81
N PHE A 10 14.91 -21.75 -22.25
CA PHE A 10 14.41 -22.25 -20.98
C PHE A 10 13.99 -23.73 -21.03
N LEU A 11 13.38 -24.20 -22.12
CA LEU A 11 12.93 -25.58 -22.27
C LEU A 11 14.11 -26.53 -22.43
N SER A 12 15.11 -26.16 -23.25
CA SER A 12 16.35 -26.91 -23.42
C SER A 12 17.13 -27.06 -22.10
N ALA A 13 17.24 -25.98 -21.31
CA ALA A 13 17.84 -26.01 -19.98
C ALA A 13 17.07 -26.91 -18.99
N THR A 14 15.74 -26.86 -19.03
CA THR A 14 14.87 -27.70 -18.18
C THR A 14 15.08 -29.18 -18.50
N VAL A 15 15.05 -29.56 -19.78
CA VAL A 15 15.31 -30.95 -20.21
C VAL A 15 16.69 -31.42 -19.78
N GLN A 16 17.73 -30.58 -19.92
CA GLN A 16 19.08 -30.90 -19.45
C GLN A 16 19.11 -31.17 -17.95
N THR A 17 18.45 -30.32 -17.15
CA THR A 17 18.36 -30.49 -15.69
C THR A 17 17.68 -31.81 -15.31
N LEU A 18 16.64 -32.22 -16.04
CA LEU A 18 15.97 -33.50 -15.83
C LEU A 18 16.86 -34.69 -16.18
N VAL A 19 17.62 -34.59 -17.27
CA VAL A 19 18.57 -35.64 -17.68
C VAL A 19 19.68 -35.80 -16.65
N GLU A 20 20.20 -34.71 -16.10
CA GLU A 20 21.20 -34.73 -15.01
C GLU A 20 20.62 -35.34 -13.74
N LYS A 21 19.39 -34.97 -13.38
CA LYS A 21 18.68 -35.54 -12.23
C LYS A 21 18.46 -37.04 -12.36
N LEU A 22 18.09 -37.51 -13.56
CA LEU A 22 17.96 -38.93 -13.91
C LEU A 22 19.32 -39.66 -13.98
N ALA A 23 20.44 -38.95 -14.00
CA ALA A 23 21.79 -39.50 -13.96
C ALA A 23 22.42 -39.50 -12.55
N SER A 24 21.76 -38.87 -11.56
CA SER A 24 22.23 -38.85 -10.17
C SER A 24 22.23 -40.25 -9.57
N THR A 25 23.38 -40.69 -9.04
CA THR A 25 23.55 -42.00 -8.39
C THR A 25 22.65 -42.15 -7.17
N GLU A 26 22.50 -41.08 -6.39
CA GLU A 26 21.61 -41.02 -5.22
C GLU A 26 20.13 -41.22 -5.59
N PHE A 27 19.72 -40.69 -6.74
CA PHE A 27 18.37 -40.84 -7.27
C PHE A 27 18.13 -42.28 -7.78
N LEU A 28 19.10 -42.85 -8.49
CA LEU A 28 19.02 -44.21 -9.04
C LEU A 28 19.04 -45.30 -7.95
N ASP A 29 19.84 -45.12 -6.89
CA ASP A 29 19.90 -46.03 -5.73
C ASP A 29 18.58 -46.03 -4.94
N TYR A 30 17.89 -44.89 -4.85
CA TYR A 30 16.58 -44.82 -4.22
C TYR A 30 15.51 -45.58 -5.01
N ILE A 31 15.53 -45.44 -6.34
CA ILE A 31 14.58 -46.09 -7.26
C ILE A 31 14.71 -47.62 -7.22
N THR A 32 15.95 -48.13 -7.26
CA THR A 32 16.22 -49.58 -7.22
C THR A 32 15.76 -50.21 -5.91
N ASN A 33 15.90 -49.49 -4.79
CA ASN A 33 15.46 -49.95 -3.47
C ASN A 33 13.93 -49.98 -3.28
N LYS A 34 13.15 -49.23 -4.07
CA LYS A 34 11.69 -49.04 -3.88
C LYS A 34 10.80 -49.72 -4.94
N LYS A 35 11.36 -50.57 -5.82
CA LYS A 35 10.62 -51.27 -6.91
C LYS A 35 9.91 -50.32 -7.91
N LEU A 36 10.46 -49.13 -8.12
CA LEU A 36 10.05 -48.28 -9.25
C LEU A 36 10.55 -48.89 -10.56
N ASN A 37 9.79 -48.69 -11.65
CA ASN A 37 10.09 -49.36 -12.91
C ASN A 37 11.32 -48.75 -13.62
N GLU A 38 12.48 -49.39 -13.43
CA GLU A 38 13.76 -48.96 -13.99
C GLU A 38 13.74 -48.87 -15.53
N SER A 39 12.98 -49.72 -16.20
CA SER A 39 12.89 -49.71 -17.67
C SER A 39 12.19 -48.44 -18.18
N LEU A 40 11.16 -47.97 -17.48
CA LEU A 40 10.45 -46.73 -17.81
C LEU A 40 11.33 -45.49 -17.56
N LEU A 41 12.18 -45.49 -16.53
CA LEU A 41 13.12 -44.38 -16.29
C LEU A 41 14.23 -44.31 -17.33
N ARG A 42 14.77 -45.46 -17.75
CA ARG A 42 15.72 -45.52 -18.86
C ARG A 42 15.07 -45.04 -20.16
N GLN A 43 13.82 -45.44 -20.40
CA GLN A 43 13.02 -44.99 -21.54
C GLN A 43 12.81 -43.46 -21.51
N LEU A 44 12.39 -42.90 -20.37
CA LEU A 44 12.23 -41.47 -20.17
C LEU A 44 13.52 -40.70 -20.46
N LYS A 45 14.65 -41.18 -19.94
CA LYS A 45 15.98 -40.59 -20.18
C LYS A 45 16.35 -40.60 -21.67
N THR A 46 16.16 -41.72 -22.36
CA THR A 46 16.42 -41.84 -23.81
C THR A 46 15.52 -40.92 -24.62
N THR A 47 14.25 -40.81 -24.26
CA THR A 47 13.29 -39.92 -24.92
C THR A 47 13.64 -38.44 -24.71
N LEU A 48 13.99 -38.02 -23.49
CA LEU A 48 14.42 -36.66 -23.19
C LEU A 48 15.70 -36.27 -23.95
N LEU A 49 16.69 -37.18 -24.04
CA LEU A 49 17.90 -36.97 -24.85
C LEU A 49 17.58 -36.83 -26.36
N THR A 50 16.59 -37.58 -26.86
CA THR A 50 16.15 -37.50 -28.26
C THR A 50 15.46 -36.16 -28.56
N LEU A 51 14.62 -35.69 -27.62
CA LEU A 51 13.97 -34.39 -27.72
C LEU A 51 14.99 -33.26 -27.64
N GLN A 52 15.95 -33.35 -26.71
CA GLN A 52 17.03 -32.38 -26.56
C GLN A 52 17.81 -32.15 -27.86
N ALA A 53 18.06 -33.22 -28.62
CA ALA A 53 18.79 -33.13 -29.89
C ALA A 53 18.04 -32.37 -31.01
N VAL A 54 16.73 -32.12 -30.86
CA VAL A 54 15.91 -31.42 -31.85
C VAL A 54 15.30 -30.11 -31.36
N LEU A 55 15.44 -29.78 -30.06
CA LEU A 55 14.89 -28.56 -29.46
C LEU A 55 15.47 -27.30 -30.10
N ASP A 56 16.79 -27.23 -30.29
CA ASP A 56 17.45 -26.05 -30.88
C ASP A 56 16.94 -25.75 -32.31
N ASP A 57 16.66 -26.79 -33.11
CA ASP A 57 16.12 -26.65 -34.48
C ASP A 57 14.62 -26.31 -34.48
N ALA A 58 13.85 -26.89 -33.56
CA ALA A 58 12.44 -26.55 -33.38
C ALA A 58 12.27 -25.09 -32.94
N GLU A 59 13.13 -24.60 -32.05
CA GLU A 59 13.12 -23.22 -31.55
C GLU A 59 13.41 -22.19 -32.64
N GLU A 60 14.26 -22.50 -33.62
CA GLU A 60 14.48 -21.64 -34.79
C GLU A 60 13.27 -21.66 -35.75
N LYS A 61 12.67 -22.84 -35.97
CA LYS A 61 11.58 -23.05 -36.93
C LYS A 61 10.21 -22.55 -36.46
N GLN A 62 10.00 -22.39 -35.15
CA GLN A 62 8.72 -21.89 -34.58
C GLN A 62 8.31 -20.49 -35.08
N ILE A 63 9.27 -19.68 -35.54
CA ILE A 63 9.03 -18.32 -36.01
C ILE A 63 8.24 -18.34 -37.34
N ASN A 64 8.50 -19.34 -38.17
CA ASN A 64 7.96 -19.43 -39.53
C ASN A 64 6.95 -20.57 -39.70
N SER A 65 6.80 -21.46 -38.71
CA SER A 65 5.88 -22.59 -38.75
C SER A 65 4.96 -22.61 -37.53
N PRO A 66 3.65 -22.28 -37.70
CA PRO A 66 2.65 -22.40 -36.65
C PRO A 66 2.53 -23.82 -36.08
N ALA A 67 2.76 -24.85 -36.90
CA ALA A 67 2.71 -26.25 -36.47
C ALA A 67 3.87 -26.60 -35.51
N VAL A 68 5.09 -26.10 -35.78
CA VAL A 68 6.24 -26.28 -34.87
C VAL A 68 6.05 -25.49 -33.59
N LYS A 69 5.45 -24.29 -33.67
CA LYS A 69 5.11 -23.49 -32.48
C LYS A 69 4.12 -24.21 -31.57
N GLN A 70 3.05 -24.78 -32.13
CA GLN A 70 2.08 -25.55 -31.35
C GLN A 70 2.70 -26.82 -30.74
N TRP A 71 3.53 -27.53 -31.50
CA TRP A 71 4.28 -28.69 -30.99
C TRP A 71 5.21 -28.34 -29.82
N LEU A 72 5.91 -27.20 -29.89
CA LEU A 72 6.76 -26.72 -28.79
C LEU A 72 5.95 -26.32 -27.55
N ASP A 73 4.80 -25.67 -27.73
CA ASP A 73 3.89 -25.33 -26.63
C ASP A 73 3.41 -26.61 -25.91
N ASP A 74 3.02 -27.64 -26.67
CA ASP A 74 2.52 -28.90 -26.10
C ASP A 74 3.65 -29.76 -25.49
N LEU A 75 4.84 -29.76 -26.09
CA LEU A 75 6.04 -30.40 -25.54
C LEU A 75 6.47 -29.75 -24.23
N LYS A 76 6.39 -28.41 -24.16
CA LYS A 76 6.72 -27.64 -22.96
C LYS A 76 5.87 -28.10 -21.79
N ASP A 77 4.57 -28.29 -21.97
CA ASP A 77 3.69 -28.80 -20.92
C ASP A 77 4.09 -30.22 -20.47
N ALA A 78 4.35 -31.14 -21.41
CA ALA A 78 4.75 -32.51 -21.10
C ALA A 78 6.11 -32.63 -20.39
N VAL A 79 7.10 -31.80 -20.77
CA VAL A 79 8.42 -31.76 -20.11
C VAL A 79 8.29 -31.29 -18.66
N PHE A 80 7.43 -30.31 -18.41
CA PHE A 80 7.19 -29.86 -17.05
C PHE A 80 6.41 -30.86 -16.19
N ASP A 81 5.48 -31.62 -16.78
CA ASP A 81 4.82 -32.73 -16.08
C ASP A 81 5.88 -33.79 -15.65
N ALA A 82 6.88 -34.04 -16.51
CA ALA A 82 7.98 -34.94 -16.19
C ALA A 82 8.88 -34.37 -15.07
N GLU A 83 9.14 -33.06 -15.09
CA GLU A 83 9.84 -32.36 -14.01
C GLU A 83 9.13 -32.54 -12.66
N ASP A 84 7.82 -32.34 -12.63
CA ASP A 84 6.99 -32.43 -11.44
C ASP A 84 6.98 -33.85 -10.84
N LEU A 85 6.85 -34.88 -11.69
CA LEU A 85 6.93 -36.28 -11.28
C LEU A 85 8.31 -36.63 -10.69
N LEU A 86 9.39 -36.16 -11.32
CA LEU A 86 10.76 -36.42 -10.83
C LEU A 86 11.08 -35.65 -9.55
N ASN A 87 10.49 -34.47 -9.35
CA ASN A 87 10.53 -33.73 -8.08
C ASN A 87 9.81 -34.48 -6.97
N GLN A 88 8.63 -35.05 -7.24
CA GLN A 88 7.87 -35.87 -6.28
C GLN A 88 8.66 -37.12 -5.83
N ILE A 89 9.31 -37.84 -6.75
CA ILE A 89 10.15 -39.00 -6.42
C ILE A 89 11.37 -38.58 -5.57
N SER A 90 11.98 -37.44 -5.87
CA SER A 90 13.14 -36.93 -5.14
C SER A 90 12.79 -36.54 -3.71
N TYR A 91 11.62 -35.93 -3.51
CA TYR A 91 11.09 -35.61 -2.18
C TYR A 91 10.89 -36.87 -1.35
N ASP A 92 10.28 -37.89 -1.93
CA ASP A 92 10.04 -39.17 -1.26
C ASP A 92 11.34 -39.88 -0.85
N SER A 93 12.43 -39.65 -1.60
CA SER A 93 13.78 -40.07 -1.23
C SER A 93 14.29 -39.38 0.03
N LEU A 94 14.20 -38.05 0.07
CA LEU A 94 14.61 -37.25 1.22
C LEU A 94 13.77 -37.57 2.46
N ARG A 95 12.45 -37.72 2.32
CA ARG A 95 11.56 -38.09 3.42
C ARG A 95 11.93 -39.44 4.02
N CYS A 96 12.12 -40.47 3.20
CA CYS A 96 12.51 -41.80 3.69
C CYS A 96 13.86 -41.79 4.43
N LYS A 97 14.79 -40.90 4.07
CA LYS A 97 16.05 -40.73 4.82
C LYS A 97 15.80 -40.15 6.21
N VAL A 98 15.02 -39.08 6.30
CA VAL A 98 14.64 -38.44 7.58
C VAL A 98 13.84 -39.40 8.47
N GLU A 99 12.97 -40.22 7.88
CA GLU A 99 12.18 -41.24 8.59
C GLU A 99 13.06 -42.40 9.12
N ASN A 100 14.06 -42.84 8.34
CA ASN A 100 14.98 -43.92 8.74
C ASN A 100 15.97 -43.51 9.83
N GLU A 101 16.41 -42.25 9.87
CA GLU A 101 17.23 -41.72 10.97
C GLU A 101 16.47 -41.72 12.32
N GLN A 102 15.13 -41.71 12.29
CA GLN A 102 14.28 -41.76 13.50
C GLN A 102 13.85 -43.18 13.91
N ALA A 103 13.90 -44.16 13.01
CA ALA A 103 13.52 -45.55 13.30
C ALA A 103 14.40 -46.23 14.37
N GLY A 104 15.55 -45.65 14.71
CA GLY A 104 16.38 -46.06 15.85
C GLY A 104 15.71 -45.88 17.22
N ASN A 105 14.64 -45.07 17.32
CA ASN A 105 13.95 -44.78 18.58
C ASN A 105 12.43 -45.08 18.52
N LYS A 106 12.08 -46.34 18.84
CA LYS A 106 10.79 -46.90 19.31
C LYS A 106 9.64 -47.26 18.32
N THR A 107 9.28 -48.55 18.42
CA THR A 107 8.04 -49.34 18.20
C THR A 107 7.25 -49.29 16.87
N ASN A 108 7.25 -50.47 16.22
CA ASN A 108 6.62 -50.87 14.95
C ASN A 108 5.07 -50.75 14.83
N GLN A 109 4.36 -50.09 15.74
CA GLN A 109 2.89 -50.01 15.69
C GLN A 109 2.37 -48.77 14.92
N VAL A 110 3.05 -47.62 15.00
CA VAL A 110 2.67 -46.40 14.24
C VAL A 110 2.99 -46.54 12.74
N TRP A 111 4.05 -47.29 12.41
CA TRP A 111 4.50 -47.52 11.03
C TRP A 111 3.53 -48.37 10.19
N LYS A 112 2.64 -49.17 10.81
CA LYS A 112 1.59 -49.90 10.09
C LYS A 112 0.48 -48.99 9.56
N PHE A 113 0.28 -47.80 10.14
CA PHE A 113 -0.70 -46.82 9.66
C PHE A 113 -0.17 -45.94 8.54
N LEU A 114 1.13 -45.64 8.52
CA LEU A 114 1.77 -44.84 7.46
C LEU A 114 2.20 -45.65 6.23
N SER A 115 2.13 -46.99 6.27
CA SER A 115 2.58 -47.85 5.16
C SER A 115 1.48 -48.31 4.21
N SER A 116 0.21 -48.25 4.61
CA SER A 116 -0.92 -48.74 3.80
C SER A 116 -1.40 -47.79 2.69
N PRO A 117 -1.34 -46.44 2.78
CA PRO A 117 -1.71 -45.56 1.66
C PRO A 117 -0.67 -45.58 0.53
N PHE A 118 0.60 -45.88 0.85
CA PHE A 118 1.73 -45.64 -0.05
C PHE A 118 2.17 -46.85 -0.89
N LYS A 119 1.61 -48.05 -0.66
CA LYS A 119 1.70 -49.13 -1.67
C LYS A 119 1.00 -48.74 -2.97
N ASN A 120 -0.09 -47.99 -2.88
CA ASN A 120 -0.81 -47.44 -4.04
C ASN A 120 -0.06 -46.23 -4.65
N PHE A 121 0.73 -45.51 -3.86
CA PHE A 121 1.53 -44.36 -4.32
C PHE A 121 2.60 -44.75 -5.36
N TYR A 122 3.35 -45.84 -5.13
CA TYR A 122 4.34 -46.30 -6.12
C TYR A 122 3.70 -46.91 -7.38
N ALA A 123 2.52 -47.53 -7.24
CA ALA A 123 1.75 -48.00 -8.38
C ALA A 123 1.23 -46.82 -9.23
N GLU A 124 0.76 -45.75 -8.59
CA GLU A 124 0.32 -44.52 -9.22
C GLU A 124 1.49 -43.80 -9.91
N ILE A 125 2.64 -43.64 -9.24
CA ILE A 125 3.85 -43.06 -9.85
C ILE A 125 4.28 -43.88 -11.06
N ASN A 126 4.29 -45.22 -10.98
CA ASN A 126 4.64 -46.06 -12.12
C ASN A 126 3.63 -45.91 -13.28
N SER A 127 2.33 -45.74 -12.98
CA SER A 127 1.28 -45.48 -13.97
C SER A 127 1.48 -44.12 -14.64
N GLN A 128 1.70 -43.06 -13.86
CA GLN A 128 1.97 -41.72 -14.37
C GLN A 128 3.27 -41.65 -15.16
N MET A 129 4.32 -42.32 -14.70
CA MET A 129 5.60 -42.43 -15.40
C MET A 129 5.45 -43.15 -16.74
N LYS A 130 4.58 -44.17 -16.83
CA LYS A 130 4.24 -44.85 -18.09
C LYS A 130 3.53 -43.89 -19.06
N ILE A 131 2.48 -43.21 -18.61
CA ILE A 131 1.74 -42.22 -19.42
C ILE A 131 2.66 -41.09 -19.91
N MET A 132 3.57 -40.64 -19.04
CA MET A 132 4.59 -39.64 -19.37
C MET A 132 5.53 -40.11 -20.48
N CYS A 133 6.04 -41.35 -20.35
CA CYS A 133 6.94 -41.93 -21.34
C CYS A 133 6.24 -42.08 -22.69
N GLU A 134 5.00 -42.54 -22.72
CA GLU A 134 4.21 -42.68 -23.95
C GLU A 134 3.95 -41.32 -24.61
N THR A 135 3.59 -40.30 -23.82
CA THR A 135 3.36 -38.93 -24.30
C THR A 135 4.62 -38.31 -24.88
N LEU A 136 5.75 -38.34 -24.15
CA LEU A 136 7.02 -37.78 -24.62
C LEU A 136 7.59 -38.55 -25.82
N GLN A 137 7.34 -39.85 -25.91
CA GLN A 137 7.72 -40.63 -27.10
C GLN A 137 6.93 -40.24 -28.34
N LEU A 138 5.65 -39.91 -28.19
CA LEU A 138 4.83 -39.41 -29.30
C LEU A 138 5.39 -38.10 -29.84
N PHE A 139 5.83 -37.18 -28.97
CA PHE A 139 6.54 -35.97 -29.40
C PHE A 139 7.87 -36.28 -30.10
N ALA A 140 8.64 -37.24 -29.60
CA ALA A 140 9.90 -37.65 -30.21
C ALA A 140 9.74 -38.32 -31.59
N GLN A 141 8.61 -38.98 -31.84
CA GLN A 141 8.25 -39.56 -33.15
C GLN A 141 7.74 -38.51 -34.14
N ASN A 142 7.03 -37.48 -33.65
CA ASN A 142 6.51 -36.39 -34.48
C ASN A 142 7.62 -35.50 -35.10
N LYS A 143 8.87 -35.62 -34.64
CA LYS A 143 10.01 -34.85 -35.15
C LYS A 143 10.23 -35.04 -36.66
N ASP A 144 10.01 -36.26 -37.15
CA ASP A 144 10.26 -36.62 -38.56
C ASP A 144 9.15 -36.06 -39.47
N ILE A 145 7.92 -35.99 -38.95
CA ILE A 145 6.75 -35.41 -39.62
C ILE A 145 6.88 -33.88 -39.72
N LEU A 146 7.45 -33.24 -38.70
CA LEU A 146 7.67 -31.79 -38.64
C LEU A 146 8.98 -31.34 -39.32
N GLY A 147 9.76 -32.28 -39.86
CA GLY A 147 11.03 -31.99 -40.55
C GLY A 147 12.10 -31.38 -39.63
N LEU A 148 12.11 -31.75 -38.35
CA LEU A 148 13.10 -31.28 -37.37
C LEU A 148 14.42 -32.02 -37.54
N GLN A 149 15.54 -31.29 -37.60
CA GLN A 149 16.87 -31.83 -37.83
C GLN A 149 17.71 -31.85 -36.55
N THR A 150 18.41 -32.95 -36.33
CA THR A 150 19.45 -33.03 -35.30
C THR A 150 20.68 -32.27 -35.81
N LYS A 151 20.90 -31.03 -35.36
CA LYS A 151 22.12 -30.29 -35.73
C LYS A 151 23.33 -30.95 -35.06
N SER A 152 24.26 -31.47 -35.87
CA SER A 152 25.59 -31.87 -35.38
C SER A 152 26.50 -30.65 -35.34
N THR A 153 27.05 -30.37 -34.15
CA THR A 153 28.24 -29.52 -33.88
C THR A 153 28.13 -28.01 -34.08
N ARG A 154 27.84 -27.30 -32.99
CA ARG A 154 28.83 -26.52 -32.21
C ARG A 154 28.27 -26.40 -30.79
N VAL A 155 28.89 -27.11 -29.84
CA VAL A 155 28.71 -26.81 -28.42
C VAL A 155 29.21 -25.38 -28.24
N SER A 156 28.29 -24.41 -28.22
CA SER A 156 28.56 -23.15 -27.55
C SER A 156 28.77 -23.54 -26.09
N SER A 157 30.03 -23.58 -25.66
CA SER A 157 30.38 -23.70 -24.26
C SER A 157 29.85 -22.47 -23.54
N ARG A 158 28.59 -22.52 -23.13
CA ARG A 158 28.08 -21.63 -22.10
C ARG A 158 28.32 -22.30 -20.76
N THR A 159 28.87 -21.51 -19.87
CA THR A 159 29.37 -21.89 -18.55
C THR A 159 28.35 -22.76 -17.82
N PRO A 160 28.78 -23.89 -17.23
CA PRO A 160 27.90 -24.70 -16.41
C PRO A 160 27.45 -23.83 -15.23
N SER A 161 26.14 -23.60 -15.10
CA SER A 161 25.57 -23.09 -13.86
C SER A 161 25.84 -24.15 -12.80
N SER A 162 26.68 -23.76 -11.85
CA SER A 162 27.30 -24.61 -10.84
C SER A 162 26.28 -25.39 -10.01
N SER A 163 26.64 -26.63 -9.73
CA SER A 163 25.96 -27.54 -8.83
C SER A 163 26.00 -27.05 -7.38
N VAL A 164 25.04 -26.23 -6.93
CA VAL A 164 24.72 -26.04 -5.51
C VAL A 164 23.22 -25.76 -5.32
N VAL A 165 22.60 -26.44 -4.35
CA VAL A 165 21.15 -26.60 -4.11
C VAL A 165 20.38 -25.31 -3.69
N ASN A 166 20.98 -24.10 -3.82
CA ASN A 166 20.40 -22.86 -3.25
C ASN A 166 20.32 -21.62 -4.18
N GLU A 167 20.54 -21.73 -5.49
CA GLU A 167 20.64 -20.57 -6.38
C GLU A 167 19.32 -19.92 -6.85
N SER A 168 18.15 -20.58 -6.75
CA SER A 168 16.92 -20.05 -7.39
C SER A 168 16.45 -18.68 -6.87
N VAL A 169 16.80 -18.32 -5.63
CA VAL A 169 16.47 -17.02 -5.02
C VAL A 169 17.53 -15.96 -5.41
N MET A 170 18.81 -16.33 -5.44
CA MET A 170 19.90 -15.41 -5.84
C MET A 170 19.85 -15.04 -7.32
N VAL A 171 19.59 -16.01 -8.21
CA VAL A 171 19.42 -15.73 -9.65
C VAL A 171 18.17 -14.89 -9.91
N GLY A 172 17.11 -15.09 -9.13
CA GLY A 172 15.89 -14.27 -9.19
C GLY A 172 16.15 -12.82 -8.76
N ASP A 173 16.88 -12.62 -7.66
CA ASP A 173 17.27 -11.28 -7.18
C ASP A 173 18.21 -10.59 -8.16
N ASP A 174 19.19 -11.30 -8.74
CA ASP A 174 20.08 -10.74 -9.77
C ASP A 174 19.31 -10.37 -11.05
N CYS A 175 18.38 -11.21 -11.51
CA CYS A 175 17.48 -10.88 -12.61
C CYS A 175 16.58 -9.68 -12.27
N PHE A 176 16.07 -9.59 -11.05
CA PHE A 176 15.22 -8.48 -10.60
C PHE A 176 16.00 -7.17 -10.53
N VAL A 177 17.22 -7.20 -9.98
CA VAL A 177 18.17 -6.07 -9.97
C VAL A 177 18.57 -5.69 -11.40
N GLU A 178 18.70 -6.65 -12.30
CA GLU A 178 18.99 -6.39 -13.71
C GLU A 178 17.79 -5.73 -14.42
N LEU A 179 16.56 -6.18 -14.15
CA LEU A 179 15.34 -5.54 -14.66
C LEU A 179 15.18 -4.12 -14.09
N LEU A 180 15.50 -3.91 -12.81
CA LEU A 180 15.50 -2.59 -12.16
C LEU A 180 16.57 -1.65 -12.72
N SER A 181 17.81 -2.12 -12.83
CA SER A 181 18.93 -1.31 -13.34
C SER A 181 18.77 -0.93 -14.82
N ARG A 182 18.02 -1.74 -15.57
CA ARG A 182 17.62 -1.45 -16.96
C ARG A 182 16.30 -0.67 -17.06
N SER A 183 15.71 -0.24 -15.93
CA SER A 183 14.44 0.50 -15.85
C SER A 183 13.24 -0.19 -16.51
N LEU A 184 13.30 -1.52 -16.68
CA LEU A 184 12.21 -2.34 -17.23
C LEU A 184 11.11 -2.58 -16.20
N ILE A 185 11.46 -2.45 -14.92
CA ILE A 185 10.55 -2.33 -13.79
C ILE A 185 10.99 -1.10 -12.97
N GLN A 186 10.03 -0.33 -12.44
CA GLN A 186 10.29 0.90 -11.70
C GLN A 186 9.54 0.88 -10.38
N GLN A 187 10.15 1.36 -9.30
CA GLN A 187 9.46 1.46 -8.01
C GLN A 187 8.36 2.52 -8.09
N SER A 188 7.16 2.19 -7.63
CA SER A 188 6.02 3.12 -7.61
C SER A 188 6.23 4.20 -6.55
N ASN A 189 5.94 5.46 -6.89
CA ASN A 189 6.09 6.61 -6.00
C ASN A 189 5.05 6.65 -4.87
N ASP A 190 3.96 5.88 -4.97
CA ASP A 190 2.84 5.88 -3.99
C ASP A 190 3.02 4.88 -2.84
N ASP A 191 4.13 4.15 -2.78
CA ASP A 191 4.29 3.08 -1.81
C ASP A 191 5.07 3.49 -0.55
N VAL A 192 4.32 3.74 0.53
CA VAL A 192 4.84 4.01 1.88
C VAL A 192 5.67 2.83 2.44
N ARG A 193 5.57 1.62 1.86
CA ARG A 193 6.31 0.40 2.27
C ARG A 193 7.40 -0.04 1.28
N GLY A 194 7.56 0.62 0.13
CA GLY A 194 8.64 0.38 -0.84
C GLY A 194 8.67 -0.99 -1.53
N LYS A 195 7.54 -1.67 -1.67
CA LYS A 195 7.39 -3.02 -2.25
C LYS A 195 6.64 -3.08 -3.60
N ILE A 196 6.08 -1.98 -4.12
CA ILE A 196 5.34 -1.98 -5.40
C ILE A 196 6.25 -1.52 -6.54
N PHE A 197 6.30 -2.32 -7.60
CA PHE A 197 7.04 -2.03 -8.83
C PHE A 197 6.11 -2.05 -10.03
N ASN A 198 6.16 -1.01 -10.86
CA ASN A 198 5.47 -0.93 -12.13
C ASN A 198 6.37 -1.52 -13.23
N MET A 199 5.85 -2.50 -13.95
CA MET A 199 6.53 -3.07 -15.11
C MET A 199 6.21 -2.25 -16.34
N HIS A 200 7.20 -2.01 -17.19
CA HIS A 200 7.01 -1.32 -18.46
C HIS A 200 6.01 -2.08 -19.34
N ASP A 201 5.10 -1.37 -20.01
CA ASP A 201 4.00 -1.96 -20.81
C ASP A 201 4.48 -3.00 -21.83
N LEU A 202 5.52 -2.69 -22.61
CA LEU A 202 6.16 -3.63 -23.53
C LEU A 202 6.63 -4.95 -22.87
N VAL A 203 7.14 -4.90 -21.64
CA VAL A 203 7.58 -6.09 -20.90
C VAL A 203 6.38 -6.84 -20.33
N ASN A 204 5.35 -6.13 -19.88
CA ASN A 204 4.08 -6.71 -19.46
C ASN A 204 3.36 -7.41 -20.62
N ASP A 205 3.30 -6.79 -21.80
CA ASP A 205 2.72 -7.35 -23.01
C ASP A 205 3.51 -8.59 -23.44
N LEU A 206 4.84 -8.51 -23.38
CA LEU A 206 5.70 -9.65 -23.66
C LEU A 206 5.47 -10.80 -22.70
N ALA A 207 5.41 -10.51 -21.40
CA ALA A 207 5.12 -11.50 -20.37
C ALA A 207 3.74 -12.12 -20.62
N THR A 208 2.74 -11.32 -20.98
CA THR A 208 1.37 -11.78 -21.28
C THR A 208 1.32 -12.68 -22.52
N VAL A 209 2.04 -12.32 -23.59
CA VAL A 209 2.11 -13.12 -24.82
C VAL A 209 2.86 -14.44 -24.59
N VAL A 210 3.96 -14.43 -23.83
CA VAL A 210 4.78 -15.63 -23.57
C VAL A 210 4.17 -16.55 -22.52
N SER A 211 3.45 -16.00 -21.53
CA SER A 211 2.94 -16.75 -20.37
C SER A 211 1.43 -16.88 -20.32
N GLY A 212 0.66 -16.26 -21.22
CA GLY A 212 -0.81 -16.12 -21.11
C GLY A 212 -1.62 -17.42 -21.09
N LYS A 213 -1.04 -18.57 -21.50
CA LYS A 213 -1.65 -19.90 -21.30
C LYS A 213 -1.37 -20.49 -19.91
N SER A 214 -0.25 -20.12 -19.28
CA SER A 214 0.27 -20.67 -18.01
C SER A 214 0.13 -19.74 -16.79
N CYS A 215 -0.08 -18.45 -17.02
CA CYS A 215 -0.23 -17.40 -16.00
C CYS A 215 -1.51 -16.62 -16.28
N ARG A 216 -2.40 -16.50 -15.29
CA ARG A 216 -3.66 -15.76 -15.41
C ARG A 216 -3.84 -14.80 -14.24
N ARG A 217 -4.28 -13.58 -14.56
CA ARG A 217 -4.87 -12.67 -13.56
C ARG A 217 -6.30 -13.10 -13.30
N PHE A 218 -6.70 -13.07 -12.04
CA PHE A 218 -8.05 -13.42 -11.62
C PHE A 218 -8.97 -12.23 -11.87
N GLU A 219 -9.36 -12.07 -13.14
CA GLU A 219 -10.32 -11.11 -13.68
C GLU A 219 -11.37 -11.96 -14.44
N CYS A 220 -12.67 -11.64 -14.37
CA CYS A 220 -13.79 -12.42 -14.94
C CYS A 220 -13.43 -13.26 -16.19
N GLY A 221 -13.61 -14.59 -16.13
CA GLY A 221 -13.48 -15.49 -17.29
C GLY A 221 -13.18 -16.95 -16.96
N ASP A 222 -13.22 -17.82 -17.98
CA ASP A 222 -12.89 -19.24 -17.88
C ASP A 222 -11.39 -19.47 -17.64
N ILE A 223 -11.06 -20.26 -16.60
CA ILE A 223 -9.68 -20.64 -16.26
C ILE A 223 -9.40 -22.06 -16.80
N SER A 224 -8.37 -22.18 -17.63
CA SER A 224 -7.91 -23.48 -18.14
C SER A 224 -7.29 -24.35 -17.03
N GLU A 225 -7.47 -25.67 -17.09
CA GLU A 225 -6.91 -26.64 -16.13
C GLU A 225 -5.35 -26.66 -16.11
N ASN A 226 -4.71 -26.15 -17.17
CA ASN A 226 -3.25 -26.14 -17.32
C ASN A 226 -2.55 -24.91 -16.69
N VAL A 227 -3.30 -24.03 -16.01
CA VAL A 227 -2.75 -22.81 -15.41
C VAL A 227 -1.85 -23.14 -14.22
N ARG A 228 -0.69 -22.47 -14.15
CA ARG A 228 0.34 -22.69 -13.12
C ARG A 228 0.54 -21.50 -12.20
N HIS A 229 0.13 -20.31 -12.63
CA HIS A 229 0.22 -19.09 -11.85
C HIS A 229 -1.12 -18.37 -11.89
N ILE A 230 -1.69 -18.14 -10.72
CA ILE A 230 -2.92 -17.34 -10.56
C ILE A 230 -2.62 -16.23 -9.57
N SER A 231 -2.96 -14.99 -9.95
CA SER A 231 -2.85 -13.82 -9.08
C SER A 231 -4.09 -12.96 -9.19
N TYR A 232 -4.64 -12.54 -8.06
CA TYR A 232 -5.61 -11.45 -7.97
C TYR A 232 -4.86 -10.13 -7.70
N ASN A 233 -5.17 -9.04 -8.42
CA ASN A 233 -4.62 -7.72 -8.12
C ASN A 233 -5.70 -6.64 -8.28
N GLN A 234 -6.09 -6.01 -7.19
CA GLN A 234 -7.06 -4.93 -7.18
C GLN A 234 -6.35 -3.60 -7.45
N THR A 235 -6.45 -3.08 -8.67
CA THR A 235 -5.86 -1.77 -9.02
C THR A 235 -6.82 -0.75 -9.65
N ARG A 236 -8.08 -1.08 -9.98
CA ARG A 236 -8.96 -0.11 -10.68
C ARG A 236 -10.44 -0.03 -10.29
N TYR A 237 -10.94 -0.87 -9.38
CA TYR A 237 -12.36 -0.83 -9.03
C TYR A 237 -12.58 -0.79 -7.51
N PRO A 238 -13.38 0.16 -6.99
CA PRO A 238 -13.83 0.13 -5.61
C PRO A 238 -14.69 -1.11 -5.40
N ASP A 239 -14.37 -1.87 -4.36
CA ASP A 239 -15.12 -3.00 -3.78
C ASP A 239 -16.06 -3.73 -4.74
N ASN A 240 -15.58 -4.72 -5.52
CA ASN A 240 -16.51 -5.63 -6.17
C ASN A 240 -15.99 -7.07 -6.32
N CYS A 241 -16.87 -7.98 -5.89
CA CYS A 241 -16.61 -9.26 -5.29
C CYS A 241 -16.81 -10.41 -6.30
N ILE A 242 -15.74 -11.14 -6.63
CA ILE A 242 -15.93 -12.56 -7.01
C ILE A 242 -16.37 -13.29 -5.71
N SER A 243 -17.30 -14.24 -5.79
CA SER A 243 -17.70 -15.04 -4.62
C SER A 243 -16.62 -16.07 -4.27
N ILE A 244 -16.34 -16.27 -2.98
CA ILE A 244 -15.42 -17.33 -2.49
C ILE A 244 -15.79 -18.73 -3.01
N LYS A 245 -17.07 -18.95 -3.34
CA LYS A 245 -17.56 -20.20 -3.95
C LYS A 245 -16.89 -20.49 -5.29
N VAL A 246 -16.55 -19.46 -6.06
CA VAL A 246 -15.87 -19.58 -7.35
C VAL A 246 -14.45 -20.10 -7.14
N VAL A 247 -13.71 -19.55 -6.17
CA VAL A 247 -12.38 -20.04 -5.79
C VAL A 247 -12.46 -21.50 -5.30
N ASN A 248 -13.40 -21.82 -4.42
CA ASN A 248 -13.54 -23.18 -3.88
C ASN A 248 -13.92 -24.24 -4.93
N ASN A 249 -14.65 -23.85 -5.98
CA ASN A 249 -15.00 -24.74 -7.10
C ASN A 249 -13.86 -24.88 -8.13
N LEU A 250 -13.03 -23.84 -8.30
CA LEU A 250 -11.95 -23.82 -9.28
C LEU A 250 -10.64 -24.44 -8.74
N LEU A 251 -10.29 -24.24 -7.47
CA LEU A 251 -9.05 -24.78 -6.91
C LEU A 251 -8.89 -26.32 -7.10
N PRO A 252 -9.94 -27.16 -6.96
CA PRO A 252 -9.81 -28.60 -7.17
C PRO A 252 -9.43 -29.02 -8.61
N THR A 253 -9.74 -28.20 -9.62
CA THR A 253 -9.45 -28.52 -11.03
C THR A 253 -8.00 -28.18 -11.41
N LEU A 254 -7.34 -27.30 -10.65
CA LEU A 254 -6.04 -26.70 -10.98
C LEU A 254 -4.84 -27.45 -10.39
N LYS A 255 -4.71 -28.75 -10.67
CA LYS A 255 -3.68 -29.62 -10.05
C LYS A 255 -2.22 -29.23 -10.37
N ARG A 256 -1.99 -28.43 -11.42
CA ARG A 256 -0.66 -27.97 -11.88
C ARG A 256 -0.23 -26.62 -11.29
N LEU A 257 -1.02 -26.07 -10.36
CA LEU A 257 -0.77 -24.74 -9.81
C LEU A 257 0.51 -24.71 -8.96
N ARG A 258 1.44 -23.81 -9.31
CA ARG A 258 2.70 -23.56 -8.59
C ARG A 258 2.66 -22.26 -7.78
N VAL A 259 1.90 -21.26 -8.25
CA VAL A 259 1.79 -19.95 -7.60
C VAL A 259 0.32 -19.56 -7.49
N LEU A 260 -0.11 -19.27 -6.26
CA LEU A 260 -1.43 -18.75 -5.96
C LEU A 260 -1.30 -17.48 -5.12
N SER A 261 -1.70 -16.34 -5.66
CA SER A 261 -1.86 -15.10 -4.89
C SER A 261 -3.32 -14.66 -4.92
N LEU A 262 -3.90 -14.56 -3.73
CA LEU A 262 -5.24 -14.02 -3.46
C LEU A 262 -5.11 -12.76 -2.57
N SER A 263 -3.99 -12.05 -2.70
CA SER A 263 -3.71 -10.86 -1.90
C SER A 263 -4.79 -9.79 -2.07
N LYS A 264 -5.16 -9.10 -0.98
CA LYS A 264 -6.20 -8.05 -0.90
C LYS A 264 -7.62 -8.53 -1.18
N TYR A 265 -7.83 -9.83 -1.35
CA TYR A 265 -9.14 -10.38 -1.64
C TYR A 265 -9.95 -10.59 -0.35
N LYS A 266 -10.63 -9.52 0.08
CA LYS A 266 -11.30 -9.41 1.38
C LYS A 266 -12.39 -10.46 1.64
N ASN A 267 -12.95 -11.08 0.60
CA ASN A 267 -14.00 -12.10 0.75
C ASN A 267 -13.52 -13.46 1.29
N ILE A 268 -12.21 -13.70 1.38
CA ILE A 268 -11.69 -14.94 1.98
C ILE A 268 -11.67 -14.80 3.49
N THR A 269 -12.65 -15.45 4.13
CA THR A 269 -12.71 -15.62 5.58
C THR A 269 -12.19 -16.98 6.04
N GLU A 270 -12.33 -18.01 5.19
CA GLU A 270 -11.84 -19.36 5.41
C GLU A 270 -11.30 -19.94 4.09
N LEU A 271 -10.19 -20.68 4.14
CA LEU A 271 -9.64 -21.38 2.99
C LEU A 271 -10.11 -22.84 2.97
N SER A 272 -10.61 -23.32 1.84
CA SER A 272 -11.10 -24.70 1.71
C SER A 272 -10.00 -25.74 1.96
N HIS A 273 -10.38 -26.86 2.58
CA HIS A 273 -9.52 -28.02 2.82
C HIS A 273 -8.95 -28.62 1.52
N THR A 274 -9.57 -28.35 0.37
CA THR A 274 -9.10 -28.79 -0.96
C THR A 274 -7.76 -28.18 -1.38
N ILE A 275 -7.30 -27.09 -0.74
CA ILE A 275 -5.98 -26.50 -1.03
C ILE A 275 -4.85 -27.53 -0.87
N GLY A 276 -4.98 -28.47 0.07
CA GLY A 276 -3.97 -29.52 0.31
C GLY A 276 -3.79 -30.51 -0.85
N ASN A 277 -4.65 -30.47 -1.87
CA ASN A 277 -4.51 -31.29 -3.08
C ASN A 277 -3.56 -30.66 -4.11
N LEU A 278 -3.18 -29.38 -3.96
CA LEU A 278 -2.31 -28.65 -4.88
C LEU A 278 -0.83 -28.95 -4.60
N LEU A 279 -0.42 -30.21 -4.73
CA LEU A 279 0.92 -30.68 -4.31
C LEU A 279 2.08 -29.96 -5.02
N GLN A 280 1.84 -29.33 -6.18
CA GLN A 280 2.85 -28.56 -6.93
C GLN A 280 3.00 -27.12 -6.45
N LEU A 281 2.19 -26.66 -5.49
CA LEU A 281 2.21 -25.28 -5.01
C LEU A 281 3.53 -24.97 -4.29
N ARG A 282 4.20 -23.91 -4.76
CA ARG A 282 5.48 -23.41 -4.22
C ARG A 282 5.33 -22.03 -3.57
N TYR A 283 4.36 -21.25 -4.02
CA TYR A 283 4.09 -19.91 -3.51
C TYR A 283 2.61 -19.75 -3.22
N LEU A 284 2.30 -19.34 -1.99
CA LEU A 284 0.95 -18.98 -1.56
C LEU A 284 0.96 -17.63 -0.87
N ASP A 285 0.15 -16.71 -1.38
CA ASP A 285 -0.01 -15.38 -0.83
C ASP A 285 -1.49 -15.09 -0.56
N LEU A 286 -1.81 -14.93 0.72
CA LEU A 286 -3.13 -14.58 1.23
C LEU A 286 -3.06 -13.23 1.96
N SER A 287 -2.05 -12.41 1.70
CA SER A 287 -1.87 -11.14 2.40
C SER A 287 -3.05 -10.19 2.24
N CYS A 288 -3.30 -9.35 3.25
CA CYS A 288 -4.44 -8.41 3.25
C CYS A 288 -5.82 -9.08 3.02
N THR A 289 -6.00 -10.33 3.43
CA THR A 289 -7.30 -11.02 3.46
C THR A 289 -7.90 -11.04 4.87
N GLU A 290 -9.18 -11.40 5.00
CA GLU A 290 -9.91 -11.49 6.28
C GLU A 290 -9.91 -12.95 6.82
N ILE A 291 -8.88 -13.73 6.48
CA ILE A 291 -8.80 -15.14 6.82
C ILE A 291 -8.63 -15.35 8.34
N LYS A 292 -9.49 -16.19 8.92
CA LYS A 292 -9.53 -16.47 10.37
C LYS A 292 -8.61 -17.62 10.79
N SER A 293 -8.51 -18.64 9.94
CA SER A 293 -7.70 -19.83 10.19
C SER A 293 -7.28 -20.49 8.87
N LEU A 294 -6.12 -21.15 8.88
CA LEU A 294 -5.67 -21.99 7.77
C LEU A 294 -6.09 -23.45 8.01
N PRO A 295 -6.54 -24.19 6.97
CA PRO A 295 -6.86 -25.61 7.11
C PRO A 295 -5.60 -26.44 7.37
N ASP A 296 -5.69 -27.47 8.21
CA ASP A 296 -4.57 -28.40 8.48
C ASP A 296 -4.03 -29.07 7.22
N THR A 297 -4.86 -29.20 6.17
CA THR A 297 -4.45 -29.78 4.88
C THR A 297 -3.40 -28.93 4.15
N ILE A 298 -3.20 -27.66 4.51
CA ILE A 298 -2.09 -26.84 3.98
C ILE A 298 -0.73 -27.46 4.30
N CYS A 299 -0.62 -28.21 5.40
CA CYS A 299 0.59 -28.92 5.79
C CYS A 299 0.94 -30.09 4.86
N ASN A 300 0.04 -30.45 3.92
CA ASN A 300 0.32 -31.42 2.86
C ASN A 300 1.14 -30.81 1.71
N LEU A 301 1.26 -29.48 1.64
CA LEU A 301 1.95 -28.76 0.57
C LEU A 301 3.47 -28.76 0.77
N TYR A 302 4.09 -29.92 0.77
CA TYR A 302 5.52 -30.07 1.07
C TYR A 302 6.47 -29.35 0.09
N ASN A 303 6.00 -28.98 -1.11
CA ASN A 303 6.75 -28.18 -2.08
C ASN A 303 6.66 -26.67 -1.83
N LEU A 304 5.87 -26.23 -0.84
CA LEU A 304 5.68 -24.82 -0.53
C LEU A 304 7.00 -24.21 -0.03
N GLN A 305 7.44 -23.15 -0.71
CA GLN A 305 8.67 -22.40 -0.42
C GLN A 305 8.36 -21.05 0.21
N THR A 306 7.25 -20.43 -0.19
CA THR A 306 6.84 -19.10 0.29
C THR A 306 5.39 -19.12 0.72
N LEU A 307 5.13 -18.67 1.95
CA LEU A 307 3.81 -18.45 2.51
C LEU A 307 3.72 -17.03 3.05
N ILE A 308 2.86 -16.21 2.44
CA ILE A 308 2.64 -14.81 2.82
C ILE A 308 1.24 -14.66 3.39
N LEU A 309 1.17 -14.26 4.66
CA LEU A 309 -0.02 -14.05 5.46
C LEU A 309 -0.03 -12.63 6.06
N SER A 310 0.76 -11.73 5.49
CA SER A 310 0.94 -10.39 6.05
C SER A 310 -0.38 -9.60 6.04
N SER A 311 -0.60 -8.82 7.10
CA SER A 311 -1.83 -8.04 7.29
C SER A 311 -3.13 -8.85 7.32
N CYS A 312 -3.07 -10.15 7.63
CA CYS A 312 -4.26 -10.97 7.94
C CYS A 312 -4.65 -10.77 9.41
N LYS A 313 -5.44 -9.73 9.68
CA LYS A 313 -5.74 -9.28 11.05
C LYS A 313 -6.59 -10.28 11.84
N ASP A 314 -7.42 -11.07 11.19
CA ASP A 314 -8.29 -12.04 11.87
C ASP A 314 -7.63 -13.41 12.11
N LEU A 315 -6.43 -13.63 11.57
CA LEU A 315 -5.69 -14.89 11.72
C LEU A 315 -5.10 -15.00 13.13
N VAL A 316 -5.57 -15.99 13.89
CA VAL A 316 -5.25 -16.17 15.32
C VAL A 316 -4.28 -17.33 15.62
N GLU A 317 -4.22 -18.33 14.75
CA GLU A 317 -3.36 -19.51 14.94
C GLU A 317 -2.83 -20.06 13.62
N LEU A 318 -1.71 -20.77 13.70
CA LEU A 318 -1.14 -21.53 12.59
C LEU A 318 -1.42 -23.03 12.79
N PRO A 319 -1.57 -23.81 11.70
CA PRO A 319 -1.76 -25.25 11.75
C PRO A 319 -0.69 -25.98 12.55
N LYS A 320 -1.10 -26.97 13.36
CA LYS A 320 -0.20 -27.69 14.29
C LYS A 320 0.92 -28.44 13.57
N HIS A 321 0.63 -29.00 12.40
CA HIS A 321 1.58 -29.83 11.64
C HIS A 321 2.42 -29.02 10.63
N MET A 322 2.61 -27.72 10.86
CA MET A 322 3.36 -26.82 9.96
C MET A 322 4.81 -27.28 9.74
N GLY A 323 5.40 -28.03 10.66
CA GLY A 323 6.73 -28.64 10.48
C GLY A 323 6.86 -29.61 9.31
N ASN A 324 5.76 -29.99 8.64
CA ASN A 324 5.78 -30.80 7.41
C ASN A 324 6.23 -30.02 6.16
N LEU A 325 6.18 -28.68 6.21
CA LEU A 325 6.57 -27.79 5.11
C LEU A 325 8.10 -27.63 5.01
N ILE A 326 8.85 -28.73 4.93
CA ILE A 326 10.32 -28.75 5.06
C ILE A 326 11.07 -27.88 4.03
N ASN A 327 10.44 -27.57 2.90
CA ASN A 327 11.00 -26.71 1.84
C ASN A 327 10.66 -25.23 2.03
N LEU A 328 9.93 -24.87 3.09
CA LEU A 328 9.54 -23.50 3.36
C LEU A 328 10.77 -22.66 3.70
N ARG A 329 10.98 -21.60 2.91
CA ARG A 329 12.08 -20.65 3.05
C ARG A 329 11.59 -19.30 3.57
N HIS A 330 10.38 -18.89 3.20
CA HIS A 330 9.83 -17.60 3.57
C HIS A 330 8.45 -17.76 4.19
N LEU A 331 8.32 -17.36 5.45
CA LEU A 331 7.07 -17.24 6.17
C LEU A 331 6.89 -15.79 6.63
N ASP A 332 5.94 -15.09 6.00
CA ASP A 332 5.58 -13.74 6.40
C ASP A 332 4.23 -13.73 7.13
N ILE A 333 4.28 -13.47 8.43
CA ILE A 333 3.11 -13.34 9.32
C ILE A 333 3.06 -11.94 9.96
N THR A 334 3.61 -10.93 9.29
CA THR A 334 3.60 -9.53 9.76
C THR A 334 2.16 -9.03 9.91
N ASP A 335 1.88 -8.22 10.93
CA ASP A 335 0.54 -7.63 11.18
C ASP A 335 -0.60 -8.68 11.29
N THR A 336 -0.30 -9.86 11.83
CA THR A 336 -1.28 -10.88 12.21
C THR A 336 -1.52 -10.89 13.72
N ASN A 337 -2.65 -11.50 14.14
CA ASN A 337 -3.03 -11.68 15.55
C ASN A 337 -2.67 -13.08 16.09
N ILE A 338 -1.63 -13.72 15.52
CA ILE A 338 -1.15 -15.03 15.96
C ILE A 338 -0.66 -14.95 17.41
N LYS A 339 -1.26 -15.76 18.28
CA LYS A 339 -0.97 -15.76 19.73
C LYS A 339 0.17 -16.69 20.12
N GLU A 340 0.31 -17.82 19.44
CA GLU A 340 1.33 -18.83 19.72
C GLU A 340 1.79 -19.47 18.41
N LEU A 341 3.08 -19.79 18.31
CA LEU A 341 3.63 -20.54 17.19
C LEU A 341 3.62 -22.05 17.49
N PRO A 342 3.36 -22.93 16.51
CA PRO A 342 3.36 -24.38 16.71
C PRO A 342 4.79 -24.88 16.95
N VAL A 343 4.99 -25.75 17.95
CA VAL A 343 6.31 -26.25 18.36
C VAL A 343 7.05 -26.93 17.20
N GLU A 344 6.30 -27.56 16.30
CA GLU A 344 6.77 -28.25 15.10
C GLU A 344 7.45 -27.32 14.07
N ILE A 345 7.27 -26.00 14.17
CA ILE A 345 7.96 -25.02 13.29
C ILE A 345 9.48 -25.11 13.42
N THR A 346 9.99 -25.63 14.54
CA THR A 346 11.42 -25.88 14.79
C THR A 346 12.05 -26.88 13.81
N ARG A 347 11.23 -27.66 13.08
CA ARG A 347 11.69 -28.56 12.01
C ARG A 347 12.10 -27.81 10.73
N LEU A 348 11.70 -26.56 10.59
CA LEU A 348 11.95 -25.73 9.41
C LEU A 348 13.34 -25.05 9.48
N GLU A 349 14.41 -25.84 9.55
CA GLU A 349 15.78 -25.32 9.75
C GLU A 349 16.30 -24.50 8.54
N ASN A 350 15.73 -24.71 7.35
CA ASN A 350 16.06 -23.97 6.13
C ASN A 350 15.32 -22.64 5.96
N LEU A 351 14.57 -22.20 6.98
CA LEU A 351 13.82 -20.96 6.93
C LEU A 351 14.78 -19.76 6.85
N GLN A 352 14.62 -18.96 5.80
CA GLN A 352 15.40 -17.77 5.51
C GLN A 352 14.69 -16.52 6.02
N THR A 353 13.35 -16.49 5.98
CA THR A 353 12.57 -15.34 6.47
C THR A 353 11.49 -15.83 7.40
N LEU A 354 11.54 -15.33 8.64
CA LEU A 354 10.48 -15.44 9.64
C LEU A 354 10.24 -14.04 10.20
N THR A 355 9.13 -13.42 9.80
CA THR A 355 8.91 -12.01 10.17
C THR A 355 8.53 -11.82 11.62
N VAL A 356 7.85 -12.79 12.25
CA VAL A 356 7.44 -12.73 13.66
C VAL A 356 7.77 -14.03 14.39
N PHE A 357 8.41 -13.94 15.55
CA PHE A 357 8.62 -15.04 16.49
C PHE A 357 7.90 -14.72 17.81
N VAL A 358 6.91 -15.54 18.19
CA VAL A 358 6.14 -15.33 19.43
C VAL A 358 6.67 -16.24 20.53
N VAL A 359 7.17 -15.66 21.64
CA VAL A 359 7.64 -16.43 22.80
C VAL A 359 6.43 -16.93 23.59
N GLY A 360 6.26 -18.24 23.61
CA GLY A 360 5.11 -18.89 24.24
C GLY A 360 5.19 -18.94 25.76
N LYS A 361 4.03 -19.16 26.39
CA LYS A 361 3.93 -19.32 27.85
C LYS A 361 4.58 -20.62 28.32
N ARG A 362 4.99 -20.61 29.59
CA ARG A 362 5.66 -21.74 30.27
C ARG A 362 4.91 -23.07 30.05
N HIS A 363 5.63 -24.07 29.55
CA HIS A 363 5.16 -25.45 29.26
C HIS A 363 4.13 -25.63 28.13
N VAL A 364 3.71 -24.56 27.44
CA VAL A 364 2.68 -24.64 26.38
C VAL A 364 3.22 -24.21 25.01
N GLY A 365 3.98 -23.12 24.94
CA GLY A 365 4.46 -22.59 23.66
C GLY A 365 5.99 -22.62 23.49
N LEU A 366 6.45 -22.06 22.37
CA LEU A 366 7.86 -22.03 21.98
C LEU A 366 8.71 -21.16 22.90
N SER A 367 9.78 -21.75 23.45
CA SER A 367 10.82 -21.00 24.17
C SER A 367 11.72 -20.24 23.19
N ILE A 368 12.21 -19.08 23.61
CA ILE A 368 13.10 -18.23 22.82
C ILE A 368 14.41 -18.92 22.42
N LYS A 369 14.88 -19.90 23.21
CA LYS A 369 16.08 -20.69 22.89
C LYS A 369 15.98 -21.44 21.57
N GLU A 370 14.76 -21.73 21.11
CA GLU A 370 14.53 -22.45 19.85
C GLU A 370 14.91 -21.60 18.63
N LEU A 371 15.06 -20.27 18.78
CA LEU A 371 15.60 -19.41 17.72
C LEU A 371 16.99 -19.82 17.23
N ARG A 372 17.75 -20.57 18.05
CA ARG A 372 19.04 -21.16 17.64
C ARG A 372 18.94 -22.07 16.42
N LYS A 373 17.77 -22.68 16.19
CA LYS A 373 17.51 -23.59 15.06
C LYS A 373 17.43 -22.89 13.71
N PHE A 374 17.08 -21.60 13.70
CA PHE A 374 16.93 -20.83 12.46
C PHE A 374 18.19 -20.03 12.16
N THR A 375 19.26 -20.68 11.72
CA THR A 375 20.57 -20.04 11.50
C THR A 375 20.61 -19.13 10.28
N ASN A 376 19.74 -19.39 9.29
CA ASN A 376 19.74 -18.70 7.99
C ASN A 376 18.80 -17.48 7.93
N LEU A 377 18.26 -17.04 9.07
CA LEU A 377 17.33 -15.90 9.10
C LEU A 377 17.98 -14.62 8.59
N GLN A 378 17.26 -13.94 7.69
CA GLN A 378 17.66 -12.70 7.07
C GLN A 378 16.51 -11.69 7.01
N GLY A 379 16.86 -10.40 6.91
CA GLY A 379 15.89 -9.31 6.77
C GLY A 379 15.30 -8.83 8.09
N LYS A 380 13.96 -8.78 8.20
CA LYS A 380 13.24 -8.29 9.38
C LYS A 380 12.81 -9.45 10.30
N LEU A 381 13.09 -9.34 11.59
CA LEU A 381 12.62 -10.25 12.64
C LEU A 381 11.96 -9.45 13.77
N THR A 382 10.73 -9.81 14.14
CA THR A 382 10.02 -9.25 15.29
C THR A 382 9.83 -10.34 16.34
N ILE A 383 10.36 -10.15 17.55
CA ILE A 383 10.19 -11.08 18.68
C ILE A 383 9.11 -10.52 19.60
N LYS A 384 7.98 -11.24 19.72
CA LYS A 384 6.82 -10.89 20.55
C LYS A 384 6.82 -11.63 21.87
N ASP A 385 6.12 -11.04 22.84
CA ASP A 385 5.82 -11.62 24.15
C ASP A 385 7.06 -12.00 24.97
N LEU A 386 8.10 -11.17 24.91
CA LEU A 386 9.34 -11.37 25.67
C LEU A 386 9.15 -11.44 27.20
N HIS A 387 8.02 -10.96 27.73
CA HIS A 387 7.63 -11.16 29.14
C HIS A 387 7.50 -12.64 29.53
N ASN A 388 7.31 -13.56 28.58
CA ASN A 388 7.18 -14.99 28.82
C ASN A 388 8.53 -15.71 29.05
N VAL A 389 9.67 -15.07 28.75
CA VAL A 389 11.00 -15.68 28.95
C VAL A 389 11.18 -16.01 30.43
N ILE A 390 11.55 -17.24 30.77
CA ILE A 390 11.61 -17.73 32.16
C ILE A 390 12.98 -17.44 32.77
N ASP A 391 14.04 -17.74 32.03
CA ASP A 391 15.44 -17.57 32.41
C ASP A 391 16.16 -16.72 31.34
N ALA A 392 16.94 -15.73 31.76
CA ALA A 392 17.74 -14.89 30.87
C ALA A 392 18.76 -15.71 30.06
N ARG A 393 19.18 -16.89 30.54
CA ARG A 393 20.04 -17.80 29.76
C ARG A 393 19.38 -18.30 28.48
N GLU A 394 18.05 -18.44 28.45
CA GLU A 394 17.35 -18.83 27.21
C GLU A 394 17.49 -17.77 26.11
N ALA A 395 17.57 -16.50 26.50
CA ALA A 395 17.81 -15.40 25.57
C ALA A 395 19.24 -15.40 25.01
N GLU A 396 20.23 -15.81 25.82
CA GLU A 396 21.60 -16.03 25.34
C GLU A 396 21.65 -17.20 24.34
N ASP A 397 20.96 -18.30 24.65
CA ASP A 397 20.86 -19.50 23.79
C ASP A 397 20.22 -19.21 22.43
N ALA A 398 19.35 -18.19 22.33
CA ALA A 398 18.75 -17.74 21.06
C ALA A 398 19.79 -17.24 20.05
N ASN A 399 20.97 -16.82 20.53
CA ASN A 399 22.16 -16.47 19.75
C ASN A 399 21.90 -15.46 18.61
N LEU A 400 21.19 -14.37 18.90
CA LEU A 400 20.87 -13.31 17.93
C LEU A 400 22.13 -12.65 17.33
N LYS A 401 23.19 -12.50 18.13
CA LYS A 401 24.48 -11.93 17.71
C LYS A 401 25.12 -12.64 16.51
N SER A 402 24.86 -13.94 16.33
CA SER A 402 25.41 -14.75 15.22
C SER A 402 24.62 -14.62 13.91
N LYS A 403 23.43 -14.02 13.94
CA LYS A 403 22.52 -13.92 12.78
C LYS A 403 22.81 -12.66 11.98
N GLU A 404 23.98 -12.63 11.33
CA GLU A 404 24.54 -11.43 10.67
C GLU A 404 23.71 -10.86 9.52
N LYS A 405 22.79 -11.66 8.95
CA LYS A 405 21.90 -11.26 7.85
C LYS A 405 20.61 -10.56 8.30
N ILE A 406 20.38 -10.42 9.60
CA ILE A 406 19.23 -9.66 10.14
C ILE A 406 19.55 -8.17 10.08
N GLU A 407 18.73 -7.43 9.34
CA GLU A 407 18.89 -5.98 9.14
C GLU A 407 17.93 -5.16 10.01
N LYS A 408 16.76 -5.71 10.35
CA LYS A 408 15.74 -5.04 11.17
C LYS A 408 15.28 -5.95 12.30
N LEU A 409 15.33 -5.46 13.54
CA LEU A 409 14.94 -6.22 14.73
C LEU A 409 13.92 -5.43 15.55
N GLU A 410 12.83 -6.10 15.94
CA GLU A 410 11.83 -5.54 16.86
C GLU A 410 11.70 -6.46 18.08
N LEU A 411 11.82 -5.91 19.28
CA LEU A 411 11.73 -6.64 20.55
C LEU A 411 10.52 -6.12 21.33
N LEU A 412 9.48 -6.94 21.49
CA LEU A 412 8.18 -6.54 22.03
C LEU A 412 7.86 -7.36 23.30
N TRP A 413 7.64 -6.67 24.43
CA TRP A 413 7.34 -7.32 25.70
C TRP A 413 5.86 -7.67 25.90
N GLY A 414 4.94 -7.28 25.02
CA GLY A 414 3.53 -7.73 25.00
C GLY A 414 2.61 -7.18 26.10
N LYS A 415 3.14 -6.90 27.29
CA LYS A 415 2.48 -6.16 28.38
C LYS A 415 3.51 -5.29 29.08
N GLN A 416 3.07 -4.21 29.73
CA GLN A 416 3.94 -3.48 30.66
C GLN A 416 4.41 -4.45 31.75
N SER A 417 5.69 -4.82 31.71
CA SER A 417 6.28 -5.70 32.70
C SER A 417 6.70 -4.89 33.93
N GLU A 418 6.48 -5.40 35.13
CA GLU A 418 7.02 -4.79 36.35
C GLU A 418 8.56 -4.73 36.29
N ASP A 419 9.17 -3.68 36.87
CA ASP A 419 10.64 -3.60 36.95
C ASP A 419 11.18 -4.79 37.73
N SER A 420 11.92 -5.66 37.04
CA SER A 420 12.54 -6.84 37.61
C SER A 420 13.94 -6.98 37.03
N GLN A 421 14.90 -7.40 37.87
CA GLN A 421 16.26 -7.71 37.42
C GLN A 421 16.24 -8.70 36.25
N LYS A 422 15.29 -9.63 36.25
CA LYS A 422 15.07 -10.59 35.17
C LYS A 422 14.83 -9.92 33.81
N VAL A 423 13.98 -8.88 33.74
CA VAL A 423 13.66 -8.19 32.48
C VAL A 423 14.88 -7.48 31.92
N LYS A 424 15.69 -6.87 32.80
CA LYS A 424 16.97 -6.26 32.46
C LYS A 424 17.96 -7.28 31.94
N ASP A 425 18.08 -8.42 32.61
CA ASP A 425 18.98 -9.50 32.23
C ASP A 425 18.59 -10.09 30.86
N VAL A 426 17.30 -10.27 30.58
CA VAL A 426 16.82 -10.75 29.27
C VAL A 426 17.24 -9.81 28.14
N LEU A 427 16.99 -8.49 28.27
CA LEU A 427 17.40 -7.53 27.24
C LEU A 427 18.94 -7.42 27.14
N ALA A 428 19.66 -7.55 28.25
CA ALA A 428 21.13 -7.59 28.24
C ALA A 428 21.68 -8.79 27.45
N MET A 429 21.02 -9.96 27.51
CA MET A 429 21.42 -11.17 26.79
C MET A 429 20.94 -11.21 25.33
N LEU A 430 19.92 -10.43 24.96
CA LEU A 430 19.43 -10.29 23.58
C LEU A 430 20.26 -9.32 22.73
N GLN A 431 21.59 -9.48 22.73
CA GLN A 431 22.47 -8.62 21.94
C GLN A 431 22.24 -8.85 20.42
N PRO A 432 21.90 -7.81 19.64
CA PRO A 432 21.70 -7.93 18.20
C PRO A 432 23.00 -8.08 17.39
N PRO A 433 22.91 -8.47 16.11
CA PRO A 433 24.08 -8.49 15.22
C PRO A 433 24.59 -7.08 14.93
N LYS A 434 25.90 -6.94 14.69
CA LYS A 434 26.56 -5.63 14.46
C LYS A 434 26.13 -4.95 13.14
N ASN A 435 25.63 -5.71 12.18
CA ASN A 435 25.16 -5.23 10.88
C ASN A 435 23.71 -4.72 10.91
N LEU A 436 23.09 -4.65 12.09
CA LEU A 436 21.71 -4.20 12.25
C LEU A 436 21.55 -2.75 11.77
N LYS A 437 20.56 -2.51 10.90
CA LYS A 437 20.21 -1.19 10.37
C LYS A 437 19.08 -0.52 11.13
N SER A 438 18.15 -1.30 11.70
CA SER A 438 17.01 -0.77 12.45
C SER A 438 16.69 -1.60 13.68
N LEU A 439 16.47 -0.93 14.81
CA LEU A 439 16.09 -1.54 16.09
C LEU A 439 14.83 -0.87 16.65
N ASN A 440 13.86 -1.67 17.07
CA ASN A 440 12.69 -1.22 17.81
C ASN A 440 12.57 -2.00 19.13
N ILE A 441 12.39 -1.30 20.24
CA ILE A 441 12.13 -1.89 21.56
C ILE A 441 10.80 -1.33 22.06
N ASP A 442 9.84 -2.18 22.41
CA ASP A 442 8.51 -1.77 22.86
C ASP A 442 8.08 -2.48 24.15
N LEU A 443 7.38 -1.74 25.01
CA LEU A 443 6.84 -2.21 26.30
C LEU A 443 7.90 -2.77 27.27
N TYR A 444 9.16 -2.37 27.12
CA TYR A 444 10.22 -2.80 28.04
C TYR A 444 10.05 -2.14 29.41
N GLY A 445 9.83 -2.96 30.44
CA GLY A 445 9.55 -2.47 31.79
C GLY A 445 10.76 -2.33 32.72
N GLY A 446 11.99 -2.51 32.22
CA GLY A 446 13.18 -2.28 33.04
C GLY A 446 13.45 -0.80 33.25
N THR A 447 13.95 -0.43 34.43
CA THR A 447 14.27 0.98 34.75
C THR A 447 15.47 1.55 34.01
N SER A 448 16.31 0.72 33.40
CA SER A 448 17.51 1.11 32.63
C SER A 448 17.75 0.19 31.43
N PHE A 449 18.42 0.70 30.40
CA PHE A 449 18.84 -0.06 29.22
C PHE A 449 20.25 -0.67 29.40
N PRO A 450 20.57 -1.78 28.70
CA PRO A 450 21.90 -2.38 28.74
C PRO A 450 22.92 -1.51 28.01
N SER A 451 24.20 -1.64 28.39
CA SER A 451 25.31 -0.85 27.84
C SER A 451 25.54 -1.05 26.35
N TRP A 452 25.12 -2.19 25.78
CA TRP A 452 25.28 -2.45 24.35
C TRP A 452 24.44 -1.50 23.48
N LEU A 453 23.30 -0.99 23.96
CA LEU A 453 22.36 -0.21 23.14
C LEU A 453 22.94 1.12 22.65
N GLY A 454 23.84 1.73 23.41
CA GLY A 454 24.58 2.94 23.03
C GLY A 454 26.02 2.68 22.61
N ASN A 455 26.41 1.44 22.31
CA ASN A 455 27.79 1.10 21.98
C ASN A 455 28.13 1.44 20.53
N SER A 456 29.28 2.10 20.29
CA SER A 456 29.78 2.46 18.95
C SER A 456 30.02 1.28 18.00
N SER A 457 30.04 0.04 18.51
CA SER A 457 30.10 -1.19 17.71
C SER A 457 28.92 -1.38 16.75
N PHE A 458 27.79 -0.73 16.99
CA PHE A 458 26.62 -0.73 16.10
C PHE A 458 26.73 0.36 15.03
N SER A 459 27.82 0.32 14.25
CA SER A 459 28.16 1.35 13.27
C SER A 459 27.18 1.44 12.09
N ASN A 460 26.37 0.42 11.86
CA ASN A 460 25.40 0.38 10.74
C ASN A 460 23.97 0.75 11.17
N LEU A 461 23.74 1.05 12.46
CA LEU A 461 22.40 1.33 12.97
C LEU A 461 21.94 2.71 12.50
N VAL A 462 20.94 2.73 11.61
CA VAL A 462 20.39 3.95 10.98
C VAL A 462 19.14 4.45 11.69
N SER A 463 18.30 3.55 12.19
CA SER A 463 17.02 3.90 12.84
C SER A 463 16.86 3.18 14.18
N LEU A 464 16.55 3.92 15.24
CA LEU A 464 16.30 3.38 16.57
C LEU A 464 14.95 3.90 17.09
N ARG A 465 14.09 2.98 17.54
CA ARG A 465 12.80 3.29 18.15
C ARG A 465 12.69 2.67 19.54
N ILE A 466 12.30 3.46 20.52
CA ILE A 466 12.04 3.02 21.88
C ILE A 466 10.62 3.46 22.24
N ASN A 467 9.72 2.50 22.44
CA ASN A 467 8.29 2.73 22.61
C ASN A 467 7.80 2.23 23.97
N ASN A 468 6.90 2.99 24.60
CA ASN A 468 6.12 2.61 25.78
C ASN A 468 6.95 2.02 26.93
N CYS A 469 8.18 2.49 27.14
CA CYS A 469 9.06 2.03 28.22
C CYS A 469 8.78 2.84 29.50
N GLU A 470 7.61 2.64 30.10
CA GLU A 470 7.03 3.55 31.11
C GLU A 470 7.89 3.70 32.37
N HIS A 471 8.56 2.63 32.78
CA HIS A 471 9.37 2.59 34.00
C HIS A 471 10.81 3.12 33.82
N CYS A 472 11.20 3.47 32.60
CA CYS A 472 12.57 3.90 32.33
C CYS A 472 12.87 5.26 32.97
N MET A 473 13.94 5.32 33.76
CA MET A 473 14.37 6.55 34.45
C MET A 473 15.56 7.24 33.77
N THR A 474 16.25 6.57 32.85
CA THR A 474 17.48 7.09 32.21
C THR A 474 17.62 6.55 30.80
N LEU A 475 18.00 7.39 29.84
CA LEU A 475 18.31 6.97 28.48
C LEU A 475 19.76 6.43 28.35
N PRO A 476 20.01 5.49 27.43
CA PRO A 476 21.36 5.02 27.12
C PRO A 476 22.16 6.05 26.31
N PRO A 477 23.49 5.90 26.19
CA PRO A 477 24.36 6.83 25.47
C PRO A 477 24.26 6.71 23.95
N LEU A 478 23.11 7.11 23.40
CA LEU A 478 22.78 7.00 21.98
C LEU A 478 23.62 7.92 21.08
N GLY A 479 24.19 9.00 21.65
CA GLY A 479 25.05 9.93 20.91
C GLY A 479 26.33 9.30 20.35
N GLN A 480 26.73 8.11 20.81
CA GLN A 480 27.92 7.39 20.32
C GLN A 480 27.68 6.60 19.03
N LEU A 481 26.43 6.52 18.56
CA LEU A 481 26.07 5.75 17.36
C LEU A 481 26.38 6.56 16.09
N PRO A 482 27.38 6.17 15.27
CA PRO A 482 27.92 7.04 14.23
C PRO A 482 27.02 7.23 13.01
N SER A 483 26.19 6.23 12.69
CA SER A 483 25.32 6.24 11.49
C SER A 483 23.84 6.40 11.82
N LEU A 484 23.49 6.69 13.07
CA LEU A 484 22.11 6.89 13.47
C LEU A 484 21.55 8.15 12.81
N LYS A 485 20.51 7.99 11.97
CA LYS A 485 19.83 9.07 11.25
C LYS A 485 18.46 9.39 11.82
N ASP A 486 17.74 8.37 12.29
CA ASP A 486 16.36 8.49 12.79
C ASP A 486 16.25 7.92 14.21
N LEU A 487 15.90 8.77 15.17
CA LEU A 487 15.70 8.39 16.57
C LEU A 487 14.28 8.75 17.00
N GLU A 488 13.52 7.75 17.43
CA GLU A 488 12.19 7.97 18.00
C GLU A 488 12.07 7.38 19.41
N ILE A 489 11.59 8.19 20.35
CA ILE A 489 11.36 7.79 21.73
C ILE A 489 9.93 8.17 22.09
N HIS A 490 9.13 7.17 22.45
CA HIS A 490 7.70 7.31 22.70
C HIS A 490 7.31 6.75 24.07
N GLY A 491 6.40 7.42 24.78
CA GLY A 491 5.68 6.83 25.91
C GLY A 491 6.51 6.55 27.17
N MET A 492 7.56 7.32 27.44
CA MET A 492 8.29 7.25 28.72
C MET A 492 7.64 8.16 29.75
N LYS A 493 6.85 7.58 30.65
CA LYS A 493 6.04 8.34 31.62
C LYS A 493 6.83 8.90 32.79
N ILE A 494 7.80 8.15 33.31
CA ILE A 494 8.52 8.51 34.56
C ILE A 494 9.75 9.38 34.31
N LEU A 495 10.33 9.34 33.10
CA LEU A 495 11.56 10.07 32.77
C LEU A 495 11.37 11.59 32.98
N GLU A 496 12.02 12.14 34.00
CA GLU A 496 11.91 13.57 34.32
C GLU A 496 12.95 14.43 33.59
N THR A 497 14.16 13.90 33.39
CA THR A 497 15.27 14.66 32.81
C THR A 497 16.01 13.83 31.77
N ILE A 498 16.36 14.48 30.65
CA ILE A 498 17.33 13.93 29.68
C ILE A 498 18.67 14.58 29.98
N GLY A 499 19.58 13.80 30.58
CA GLY A 499 20.88 14.28 31.02
C GLY A 499 22.03 13.99 30.06
N PRO A 500 23.28 14.34 30.46
CA PRO A 500 24.49 14.11 29.67
C PRO A 500 24.69 12.65 29.23
N GLU A 501 24.14 11.69 29.99
CA GLU A 501 24.18 10.26 29.67
C GLU A 501 23.57 9.91 28.31
N PHE A 502 22.70 10.76 27.76
CA PHE A 502 22.11 10.58 26.43
C PHE A 502 23.15 10.74 25.31
N TYR A 503 24.13 11.63 25.50
CA TYR A 503 25.16 11.91 24.50
C TYR A 503 26.32 10.93 24.60
N CYS A 504 26.72 10.55 25.81
CA CYS A 504 27.86 9.66 26.05
C CYS A 504 27.81 8.97 27.42
N ALA A 505 28.46 7.81 27.53
CA ALA A 505 28.53 7.04 28.77
C ALA A 505 29.28 7.79 29.88
N LYS A 506 28.78 7.69 31.13
CA LYS A 506 29.41 8.27 32.33
C LYS A 506 30.84 7.70 32.49
N GLY A 507 31.84 8.57 32.48
CA GLY A 507 33.27 8.21 32.54
C GLY A 507 33.93 7.86 31.20
N GLY A 508 33.21 8.04 30.08
CA GLY A 508 33.77 7.91 28.73
C GLY A 508 34.50 9.18 28.27
N GLU A 509 35.13 9.11 27.10
CA GLU A 509 35.91 10.16 26.41
C GLU A 509 35.12 11.44 26.03
N CYS A 510 34.05 11.81 26.74
CA CYS A 510 33.31 13.05 26.52
C CYS A 510 34.19 14.30 26.76
N SER A 511 35.31 14.14 27.48
CA SER A 511 36.32 15.16 27.75
C SER A 511 37.37 15.30 26.63
N ASN A 512 37.38 14.42 25.62
CA ASN A 512 38.29 14.53 24.49
C ASN A 512 37.80 15.61 23.51
N SER A 513 38.70 16.46 23.04
CA SER A 513 38.40 17.64 22.23
C SER A 513 37.78 17.37 20.86
N SER A 514 37.67 16.11 20.43
CA SER A 514 37.17 15.68 19.12
C SER A 514 35.84 14.92 19.14
N PHE A 515 35.28 14.58 20.31
CA PHE A 515 34.03 13.81 20.35
C PHE A 515 32.85 14.66 19.85
N GLN A 516 32.07 14.08 18.95
CA GLN A 516 30.88 14.71 18.38
C GLN A 516 29.71 13.74 18.51
N PRO A 517 28.77 13.98 19.43
CA PRO A 517 27.55 13.20 19.54
C PRO A 517 26.71 13.27 18.25
N PHE A 518 25.95 12.23 17.96
CA PHE A 518 24.92 12.21 16.91
C PHE A 518 25.39 12.74 15.55
N LEU A 519 26.57 12.30 15.10
CA LEU A 519 27.25 12.77 13.89
C LEU A 519 26.34 12.79 12.63
N SER A 520 25.48 11.79 12.49
CA SER A 520 24.64 11.58 11.30
C SER A 520 23.14 11.77 11.57
N LEU A 521 22.74 12.26 12.74
CA LEU A 521 21.32 12.28 13.12
C LEU A 521 20.58 13.36 12.32
N GLU A 522 19.59 12.93 11.52
CA GLU A 522 18.79 13.77 10.64
C GLU A 522 17.41 14.07 11.26
N ARG A 523 16.83 13.12 12.01
CA ARG A 523 15.51 13.25 12.64
C ARG A 523 15.51 12.76 14.08
N ILE A 524 14.90 13.55 14.97
CA ILE A 524 14.61 13.17 16.35
C ILE A 524 13.13 13.38 16.66
N LYS A 525 12.51 12.38 17.28
CA LYS A 525 11.11 12.42 17.71
C LYS A 525 10.96 12.01 19.16
N PHE A 526 10.31 12.85 19.94
CA PHE A 526 9.78 12.52 21.25
C PHE A 526 8.25 12.61 21.23
N ASP A 527 7.58 11.55 21.69
CA ASP A 527 6.12 11.53 21.83
C ASP A 527 5.70 11.02 23.21
N SER A 528 4.67 11.63 23.80
CA SER A 528 4.00 11.12 25.01
C SER A 528 4.94 10.97 26.20
N MET A 529 5.80 11.98 26.41
CA MET A 529 6.77 12.07 27.50
C MET A 529 6.17 12.88 28.66
N THR A 530 5.28 12.26 29.44
CA THR A 530 4.35 12.99 30.33
C THR A 530 4.98 13.72 31.52
N SER A 531 6.06 13.18 32.10
CA SER A 531 6.74 13.79 33.26
C SER A 531 8.07 14.45 32.91
N TRP A 532 8.42 14.51 31.62
CA TRP A 532 9.66 15.09 31.16
C TRP A 532 9.66 16.60 31.36
N LYS A 533 10.53 17.09 32.24
CA LYS A 533 10.63 18.48 32.67
C LYS A 533 11.78 19.22 32.00
N GLU A 534 12.97 18.60 31.95
CA GLU A 534 14.20 19.28 31.52
C GLU A 534 15.01 18.47 30.50
N TRP A 535 15.63 19.17 29.56
CA TRP A 535 16.64 18.65 28.65
C TRP A 535 17.97 19.37 28.92
N LEU A 536 18.96 18.64 29.45
CA LEU A 536 20.26 19.21 29.76
C LEU A 536 21.11 19.38 28.50
N GLN A 537 21.79 20.53 28.38
CA GLN A 537 22.66 20.83 27.26
C GLN A 537 23.93 19.97 27.30
N PHE A 538 24.50 19.73 26.12
CA PHE A 538 25.79 19.08 25.99
C PHE A 538 26.93 20.07 26.26
N GLU A 539 27.70 19.84 27.32
CA GLU A 539 28.84 20.68 27.73
C GLU A 539 30.15 20.27 27.02
N GLY A 540 30.13 20.20 25.69
CA GLY A 540 31.31 19.88 24.87
C GLY A 540 31.78 21.04 23.99
N ILE A 541 33.00 20.91 23.45
CA ILE A 541 33.55 21.87 22.47
C ILE A 541 32.73 21.87 21.17
N ASN A 542 32.24 20.70 20.77
CA ASN A 542 31.37 20.51 19.60
C ASN A 542 29.89 20.58 19.99
N PHE A 543 29.04 20.95 19.03
CA PHE A 543 27.59 20.87 19.18
C PHE A 543 27.09 19.43 19.00
N ALA A 544 26.06 19.06 19.78
CA ALA A 544 25.55 17.70 19.84
C ALA A 544 24.77 17.24 18.59
N PHE A 545 24.31 18.15 17.73
CA PHE A 545 23.40 17.83 16.62
C PHE A 545 23.81 18.53 15.32
N PRO A 546 24.84 18.03 14.61
CA PRO A 546 25.38 18.69 13.43
C PRO A 546 24.55 18.58 12.16
N GLN A 547 23.78 17.50 12.00
CA GLN A 547 23.05 17.17 10.76
C GLN A 547 21.53 17.13 10.97
N LEU A 548 21.05 17.57 12.14
CA LEU A 548 19.63 17.44 12.50
C LEU A 548 18.78 18.37 11.63
N ARG A 549 17.88 17.78 10.83
CA ARG A 549 16.94 18.46 9.92
C ARG A 549 15.54 18.54 10.49
N THR A 550 15.09 17.52 11.22
CA THR A 550 13.72 17.45 11.73
C THR A 550 13.68 17.15 13.23
N MET A 551 12.95 17.98 13.98
CA MET A 551 12.68 17.77 15.41
C MET A 551 11.17 17.71 15.66
N GLU A 552 10.68 16.59 16.20
CA GLU A 552 9.27 16.38 16.57
C GLU A 552 9.13 16.22 18.09
N LEU A 553 8.35 17.10 18.73
CA LEU A 553 8.01 17.05 20.15
C LEU A 553 6.49 17.01 20.28
N LEU A 554 5.95 15.84 20.62
CA LEU A 554 4.50 15.58 20.65
C LEU A 554 4.09 15.14 22.07
N ASN A 555 3.00 15.69 22.61
CA ASN A 555 2.45 15.30 23.90
C ASN A 555 3.49 15.32 25.04
N CYS A 556 4.29 16.39 25.14
CA CYS A 556 5.28 16.60 26.22
C CYS A 556 4.84 17.79 27.11
N PRO A 557 3.83 17.60 27.99
CA PRO A 557 3.16 18.72 28.67
C PRO A 557 4.07 19.45 29.67
N GLU A 558 4.86 18.70 30.46
CA GLU A 558 5.71 19.24 31.54
C GLU A 558 7.05 19.83 31.06
N LEU A 559 7.37 19.69 29.76
CA LEU A 559 8.66 20.08 29.23
C LEU A 559 8.84 21.60 29.27
N ARG A 560 9.90 22.06 29.95
CA ARG A 560 10.24 23.47 30.09
C ARG A 560 11.51 23.81 29.34
N GLY A 561 11.41 24.80 28.45
CA GLY A 561 12.38 25.87 28.28
C GLY A 561 13.84 25.64 27.96
N HIS A 562 14.36 24.41 27.88
CA HIS A 562 15.79 24.14 27.69
C HIS A 562 16.07 23.24 26.49
N LEU A 563 15.58 23.61 25.30
CA LEU A 563 15.98 22.94 24.06
C LEU A 563 17.46 23.21 23.73
N PRO A 564 18.11 22.34 22.92
CA PRO A 564 19.46 22.57 22.44
C PRO A 564 19.61 23.96 21.80
N SER A 565 20.65 24.69 22.22
CA SER A 565 20.85 26.10 21.84
C SER A 565 21.39 26.30 20.42
N HIS A 566 22.00 25.27 19.81
CA HIS A 566 22.61 25.36 18.49
C HIS A 566 22.22 24.17 17.61
N LEU A 567 21.42 24.45 16.56
CA LEU A 567 20.94 23.48 15.56
C LEU A 567 21.19 24.06 14.15
N PRO A 568 22.36 23.84 13.53
CA PRO A 568 22.76 24.55 12.32
C PRO A 568 22.02 24.11 11.04
N CYS A 569 21.51 22.88 10.99
CA CYS A 569 20.90 22.28 9.79
C CYS A 569 19.39 22.07 9.92
N ILE A 570 18.74 22.64 10.93
CA ILE A 570 17.32 22.39 11.21
C ILE A 570 16.44 22.98 10.11
N GLU A 571 15.61 22.14 9.49
CA GLU A 571 14.70 22.51 8.41
C GLU A 571 13.24 22.50 8.89
N GLU A 572 12.87 21.58 9.77
CA GLU A 572 11.50 21.34 10.20
C GLU A 572 11.39 21.11 11.71
N ILE A 573 10.44 21.79 12.35
CA ILE A 573 10.06 21.53 13.73
C ILE A 573 8.56 21.31 13.86
N VAL A 574 8.19 20.27 14.62
CA VAL A 574 6.80 19.92 14.92
C VAL A 574 6.65 19.90 16.43
N ILE A 575 5.83 20.80 16.97
CA ILE A 575 5.49 20.87 18.40
C ILE A 575 3.99 20.66 18.52
N LYS A 576 3.57 19.65 19.30
CA LYS A 576 2.15 19.37 19.52
C LYS A 576 1.90 19.05 20.99
N ASP A 577 0.88 19.67 21.58
CA ASP A 577 0.43 19.41 22.95
C ASP A 577 1.58 19.52 23.99
N CYS A 578 2.44 20.53 23.83
CA CYS A 578 3.59 20.84 24.70
C CYS A 578 3.36 22.17 25.44
N ALA A 579 2.52 22.12 26.49
CA ALA A 579 1.98 23.28 27.19
C ALA A 579 3.03 24.28 27.70
N HIS A 580 4.05 23.80 28.43
CA HIS A 580 5.01 24.65 29.14
C HIS A 580 6.26 25.04 28.33
N LEU A 581 6.42 24.50 27.12
CA LEU A 581 7.65 24.66 26.33
C LEU A 581 7.94 26.12 25.94
N LEU A 582 6.88 26.91 25.74
CA LEU A 582 6.95 28.30 25.27
C LEU A 582 6.76 29.35 26.39
N GLU A 583 6.73 28.94 27.66
CA GLU A 583 6.60 29.87 28.79
C GLU A 583 7.91 30.61 29.10
N THR A 584 9.05 30.08 28.66
CA THR A 584 10.37 30.68 28.89
C THR A 584 10.94 31.26 27.59
N PRO A 585 11.22 32.58 27.52
CA PRO A 585 11.52 33.28 26.26
C PRO A 585 12.94 33.09 25.68
N SER A 586 13.83 32.32 26.32
CA SER A 586 15.28 32.41 26.08
C SER A 586 15.93 31.29 25.22
N THR A 587 15.18 30.41 24.55
CA THR A 587 15.77 29.17 23.98
C THR A 587 15.53 28.87 22.51
N LEU A 588 14.98 29.82 21.75
CA LEU A 588 14.54 29.58 20.36
C LEU A 588 15.22 30.48 19.32
N HIS A 589 16.50 30.84 19.52
CA HIS A 589 17.25 31.69 18.58
C HIS A 589 17.42 31.06 17.17
N TRP A 590 17.41 29.74 17.05
CA TRP A 590 17.48 29.04 15.76
C TRP A 590 16.13 28.98 15.01
N LEU A 591 14.99 29.38 15.60
CA LEU A 591 13.72 29.49 14.85
C LEU A 591 13.83 30.44 13.65
N LEU A 592 14.76 31.39 13.69
CA LEU A 592 15.02 32.35 12.62
C LEU A 592 15.57 31.67 11.34
N SER A 593 16.11 30.46 11.45
CA SER A 593 16.74 29.74 10.33
C SER A 593 15.93 28.52 9.84
N ILE A 594 14.76 28.24 10.42
CA ILE A 594 13.93 27.07 10.10
C ILE A 594 13.13 27.31 8.82
N ASN A 595 12.93 26.29 7.98
CA ASN A 595 12.06 26.36 6.81
C ASN A 595 10.58 26.08 7.13
N LYS A 596 10.29 25.08 7.96
CA LYS A 596 8.94 24.59 8.28
C LYS A 596 8.67 24.53 9.78
N VAL A 597 7.58 25.13 10.23
CA VAL A 597 7.16 25.13 11.64
C VAL A 597 5.72 24.63 11.75
N TYR A 598 5.49 23.57 12.53
CA TYR A 598 4.15 23.08 12.89
C TYR A 598 3.96 23.19 14.40
N ILE A 599 2.90 23.87 14.83
CA ILE A 599 2.57 24.09 16.24
C ILE A 599 1.11 23.68 16.49
N ASN A 600 0.86 22.88 17.52
CA ASN A 600 -0.48 22.46 17.91
C ASN A 600 -0.65 22.44 19.44
N GLY A 601 -1.78 22.93 19.96
CA GLY A 601 -2.18 22.72 21.37
C GLY A 601 -1.33 23.43 22.43
N LEU A 602 -1.08 24.74 22.28
CA LEU A 602 -0.35 25.55 23.27
C LEU A 602 -1.23 26.03 24.45
N ALA A 603 -0.61 26.23 25.63
CA ALA A 603 -1.28 26.60 26.89
C ALA A 603 -1.66 28.10 27.03
N GLU A 604 -2.49 28.40 28.04
CA GLU A 604 -3.16 29.68 28.33
C GLU A 604 -2.25 30.93 28.42
N ARG A 605 -0.93 30.79 28.58
CA ARG A 605 0.00 31.93 28.83
C ARG A 605 1.15 32.06 27.84
N ALA A 606 1.18 31.27 26.76
CA ALA A 606 2.29 31.31 25.79
C ALA A 606 2.29 32.64 25.00
N GLN A 607 3.16 33.57 25.39
CA GLN A 607 3.50 34.73 24.58
C GLN A 607 4.72 34.37 23.73
N LEU A 608 4.51 34.13 22.43
CA LEU A 608 5.59 34.00 21.45
C LEU A 608 6.22 35.39 21.18
N SER A 609 6.84 35.98 22.20
CA SER A 609 7.64 37.21 22.07
C SER A 609 9.11 36.85 22.06
N LEU A 610 9.64 36.59 20.85
CA LEU A 610 11.09 36.60 20.65
C LEU A 610 11.60 38.04 20.78
N HIS A 611 12.67 38.21 21.55
CA HIS A 611 13.39 39.49 21.69
C HIS A 611 13.93 39.97 20.33
N ASP A 612 14.06 41.30 20.21
CA ASP A 612 14.55 42.00 19.02
C ASP A 612 15.97 41.57 18.64
N SER A 613 16.10 40.60 17.72
CA SER A 613 17.32 40.37 16.97
C SER A 613 17.10 40.68 15.50
N ASP A 614 17.97 41.48 14.90
CA ASP A 614 17.92 41.96 13.49
C ASP A 614 18.21 40.88 12.43
N SER A 615 18.18 39.59 12.78
CA SER A 615 18.54 38.51 11.85
C SER A 615 17.38 38.16 10.89
N PRO A 616 17.67 37.94 9.59
CA PRO A 616 16.64 37.61 8.60
C PRO A 616 16.03 36.23 8.87
N CYS A 617 14.71 36.15 8.83
CA CYS A 617 13.95 34.90 9.02
C CYS A 617 13.79 34.16 7.68
N THR A 618 14.20 32.88 7.60
CA THR A 618 14.12 32.07 6.36
C THR A 618 12.89 31.16 6.27
N MET A 619 11.94 31.25 7.20
CA MET A 619 10.76 30.36 7.23
C MET A 619 9.92 30.48 5.97
N GLN A 620 9.63 29.33 5.37
CA GLN A 620 8.82 29.19 4.17
C GLN A 620 7.41 28.68 4.48
N LYS A 621 7.24 27.80 5.47
CA LYS A 621 5.94 27.21 5.82
C LYS A 621 5.67 27.24 7.31
N VAL A 622 4.52 27.77 7.71
CA VAL A 622 4.08 27.79 9.10
C VAL A 622 2.66 27.23 9.19
N VAL A 623 2.45 26.30 10.12
CA VAL A 623 1.15 25.68 10.41
C VAL A 623 0.89 25.81 11.91
N ILE A 624 -0.25 26.41 12.27
CA ILE A 624 -0.69 26.56 13.66
C ILE A 624 -2.08 25.98 13.79
N GLU A 625 -2.26 25.01 14.68
CA GLU A 625 -3.53 24.31 14.88
C GLU A 625 -3.96 24.28 16.35
N LYS A 626 -5.26 24.44 16.63
CA LYS A 626 -5.88 24.21 17.96
C LYS A 626 -5.23 24.99 19.13
N CYS A 627 -4.67 26.17 18.87
CA CYS A 627 -4.12 27.04 19.91
C CYS A 627 -5.20 27.96 20.47
N VAL A 628 -5.84 27.52 21.55
CA VAL A 628 -6.98 28.21 22.19
C VAL A 628 -6.56 29.54 22.86
N SER A 629 -5.28 29.74 23.18
CA SER A 629 -4.79 30.92 23.90
C SER A 629 -4.18 32.01 23.01
N LEU A 630 -4.08 31.77 21.71
CA LEU A 630 -3.37 32.67 20.80
C LEU A 630 -4.23 33.92 20.50
N LEU A 631 -3.95 35.02 21.20
CA LEU A 631 -4.65 36.31 21.02
C LEU A 631 -4.21 37.08 19.77
N SER A 632 -3.00 36.82 19.27
CA SER A 632 -2.44 37.50 18.09
C SER A 632 -1.47 36.59 17.34
N VAL A 633 -1.32 36.84 16.04
CA VAL A 633 -0.36 36.11 15.20
C VAL A 633 1.07 36.36 15.73
N PRO A 634 1.89 35.30 15.94
CA PRO A 634 3.25 35.44 16.47
C PRO A 634 4.09 36.44 15.68
N LYS A 635 4.83 37.31 16.39
CA LYS A 635 5.71 38.33 15.77
C LYS A 635 6.74 37.72 14.81
N LEU A 636 7.15 36.49 15.07
CA LEU A 636 8.05 35.70 14.23
C LEU A 636 7.51 35.55 12.79
N ILE A 637 6.20 35.32 12.64
CA ILE A 637 5.54 35.19 11.33
C ILE A 637 5.53 36.53 10.61
N LEU A 638 5.19 37.61 11.33
CA LEU A 638 5.07 38.95 10.76
C LEU A 638 6.39 39.53 10.25
N ARG A 639 7.53 39.05 10.77
CA ARG A 639 8.88 39.47 10.34
C ARG A 639 9.46 38.60 9.22
N SER A 640 8.83 37.49 8.85
CA SER A 640 9.37 36.60 7.82
C SER A 640 9.27 37.26 6.45
N THR A 641 10.41 37.41 5.76
CA THR A 641 10.47 37.90 4.39
C THR A 641 10.33 36.78 3.36
N CYS A 642 10.51 35.52 3.76
CA CYS A 642 10.50 34.34 2.89
C CYS A 642 9.28 33.43 3.05
N LEU A 643 8.26 33.83 3.81
CA LEU A 643 7.10 32.99 4.10
C LEU A 643 6.23 32.76 2.85
N GLN A 644 6.12 31.51 2.42
CA GLN A 644 5.34 31.09 1.25
C GLN A 644 3.99 30.46 1.63
N HIS A 645 3.93 29.72 2.73
CA HIS A 645 2.72 28.98 3.13
C HIS A 645 2.37 29.27 4.59
N LEU A 646 1.13 29.69 4.86
CA LEU A 646 0.60 29.86 6.21
C LEU A 646 -0.72 29.09 6.34
N LYS A 647 -0.80 28.20 7.33
CA LYS A 647 -2.03 27.50 7.70
C LYS A 647 -2.42 27.79 9.15
N LEU A 648 -3.65 28.22 9.35
CA LEU A 648 -4.26 28.46 10.65
C LEU A 648 -5.49 27.56 10.80
N HIS A 649 -5.53 26.70 11.82
CA HIS A 649 -6.63 25.76 12.00
C HIS A 649 -7.18 25.81 13.44
N SER A 650 -8.49 26.02 13.61
CA SER A 650 -9.17 25.95 14.90
C SER A 650 -8.57 26.89 15.98
N LEU A 651 -8.43 28.18 15.66
CA LEU A 651 -7.90 29.21 16.57
C LEU A 651 -9.04 30.07 17.16
N SER A 652 -9.67 29.60 18.23
CA SER A 652 -10.91 30.20 18.76
C SER A 652 -10.76 31.60 19.36
N SER A 653 -9.57 31.92 19.91
CA SER A 653 -9.31 33.21 20.60
C SER A 653 -8.63 34.26 19.72
N LEU A 654 -8.22 33.90 18.50
CA LEU A 654 -7.64 34.84 17.56
C LEU A 654 -8.77 35.64 16.91
N THR A 655 -8.87 36.94 17.22
CA THR A 655 -9.99 37.78 16.78
C THR A 655 -9.69 38.62 15.55
N ALA A 656 -8.43 38.98 15.30
CA ALA A 656 -8.04 39.82 14.16
C ALA A 656 -6.58 39.61 13.74
N PHE A 657 -6.31 39.85 12.45
CA PHE A 657 -4.95 40.05 11.95
C PHE A 657 -4.40 41.44 12.32
N PRO A 658 -3.07 41.62 12.41
CA PRO A 658 -2.48 42.92 12.65
C PRO A 658 -2.78 43.90 11.50
N SER A 659 -2.85 45.20 11.83
CA SER A 659 -3.15 46.26 10.86
C SER A 659 -2.12 46.41 9.75
N SER A 660 -0.88 45.95 9.97
CA SER A 660 0.19 45.90 8.97
C SER A 660 0.02 44.77 7.94
N GLY A 661 -0.96 43.88 8.11
CA GLY A 661 -1.12 42.68 7.28
C GLY A 661 -0.12 41.56 7.63
N LEU A 662 -0.17 40.50 6.82
CA LEU A 662 0.74 39.36 6.79
C LEU A 662 1.89 39.59 5.78
N PRO A 663 2.95 38.76 5.80
CA PRO A 663 4.02 38.84 4.81
C PRO A 663 3.53 38.77 3.36
N THR A 664 4.01 39.70 2.52
CA THR A 664 3.61 39.80 1.10
C THR A 664 4.23 38.72 0.20
N SER A 665 5.22 37.97 0.70
CA SER A 665 5.82 36.81 0.02
C SER A 665 4.95 35.55 0.03
N LEU A 666 3.80 35.58 0.73
CA LEU A 666 2.87 34.45 0.82
C LEU A 666 2.36 34.02 -0.57
N GLN A 667 2.46 32.72 -0.83
CA GLN A 667 1.92 32.03 -1.99
C GLN A 667 0.64 31.25 -1.67
N SER A 668 0.49 30.78 -0.42
CA SER A 668 -0.68 30.02 0.03
C SER A 668 -1.10 30.45 1.44
N LEU A 669 -2.39 30.74 1.61
CA LEU A 669 -3.02 31.02 2.91
C LEU A 669 -4.20 30.07 3.11
N GLU A 670 -4.15 29.26 4.16
CA GLU A 670 -5.23 28.34 4.56
C GLU A 670 -5.74 28.72 5.95
N ILE A 671 -7.04 28.99 6.09
CA ILE A 671 -7.67 29.32 7.37
C ILE A 671 -8.89 28.41 7.57
N ASP A 672 -8.79 27.47 8.51
CA ASP A 672 -9.81 26.47 8.80
C ASP A 672 -10.36 26.63 10.22
N TYR A 673 -11.67 26.52 10.42
CA TYR A 673 -12.35 26.53 11.73
C TYR A 673 -12.01 27.73 12.64
N CYS A 674 -11.74 28.91 12.07
CA CYS A 674 -11.44 30.14 12.81
C CYS A 674 -12.63 31.12 12.74
N GLU A 675 -13.75 30.76 13.37
CA GLU A 675 -15.04 31.46 13.21
C GLU A 675 -14.99 32.93 13.66
N ASN A 676 -14.33 33.23 14.79
CA ASN A 676 -14.26 34.59 15.38
C ASN A 676 -13.24 35.53 14.70
N LEU A 677 -12.43 35.02 13.77
CA LEU A 677 -11.32 35.76 13.18
C LEU A 677 -11.81 36.74 12.12
N SER A 678 -11.62 38.05 12.32
CA SER A 678 -11.83 39.01 11.23
C SER A 678 -10.77 38.80 10.13
N PHE A 679 -11.23 38.78 8.87
CA PHE A 679 -10.34 38.62 7.72
C PHE A 679 -9.43 39.85 7.53
N LEU A 680 -8.39 39.72 6.70
CA LEU A 680 -7.41 40.78 6.44
C LEU A 680 -8.10 42.08 5.97
N PRO A 681 -7.61 43.28 6.39
CA PRO A 681 -8.17 44.55 5.97
C PRO A 681 -8.19 44.70 4.43
N PRO A 682 -9.30 45.16 3.82
CA PRO A 682 -9.43 45.29 2.36
C PRO A 682 -8.33 46.11 1.70
N GLU A 683 -7.78 47.10 2.40
CA GLU A 683 -6.72 47.98 1.92
C GLU A 683 -5.39 47.24 1.69
N THR A 684 -5.23 46.04 2.24
CA THR A 684 -3.99 45.25 2.16
C THR A 684 -3.99 44.21 1.04
N TRP A 685 -5.14 43.86 0.45
CA TRP A 685 -5.27 42.73 -0.48
C TRP A 685 -4.38 42.87 -1.73
N SER A 686 -4.29 44.08 -2.28
CA SER A 686 -3.46 44.37 -3.46
C SER A 686 -1.96 44.23 -3.23
N ASN A 687 -1.50 44.22 -1.97
CA ASN A 687 -0.08 44.06 -1.64
C ASN A 687 0.40 42.61 -1.79
N TYR A 688 -0.50 41.62 -1.82
CA TYR A 688 -0.15 40.20 -1.91
C TYR A 688 -0.04 39.75 -3.37
N THR A 689 0.97 40.27 -4.06
CA THR A 689 1.24 39.99 -5.48
C THR A 689 1.75 38.57 -5.74
N SER A 690 2.10 37.83 -4.70
CA SER A 690 2.60 36.44 -4.79
C SER A 690 1.57 35.38 -4.41
N LEU A 691 0.39 35.77 -3.90
CA LEU A 691 -0.59 34.83 -3.36
C LEU A 691 -1.33 34.09 -4.49
N VAL A 692 -1.09 32.78 -4.58
CA VAL A 692 -1.63 31.87 -5.61
C VAL A 692 -2.85 31.11 -5.09
N ARG A 693 -2.84 30.71 -3.81
CA ARG A 693 -3.90 29.89 -3.19
C ARG A 693 -4.45 30.52 -1.92
N LEU A 694 -5.76 30.62 -1.83
CA LEU A 694 -6.49 31.07 -0.65
C LEU A 694 -7.60 30.07 -0.32
N GLU A 695 -7.55 29.48 0.88
CA GLU A 695 -8.60 28.59 1.38
C GLU A 695 -9.15 29.10 2.71
N LEU A 696 -10.47 29.25 2.79
CA LEU A 696 -11.22 29.66 3.98
C LEU A 696 -12.30 28.61 4.25
N ARG A 697 -12.15 27.76 5.27
CA ARG A 697 -13.16 26.73 5.60
C ARG A 697 -13.70 26.91 7.00
N SER A 698 -15.02 27.13 7.15
CA SER A 698 -15.69 27.41 8.43
C SER A 698 -14.95 28.48 9.25
N SER A 699 -14.51 29.54 8.57
CA SER A 699 -13.63 30.57 9.11
C SER A 699 -14.11 31.96 8.69
N CYS A 700 -13.68 32.97 9.44
CA CYS A 700 -13.92 34.37 9.12
C CYS A 700 -15.40 34.71 8.93
N ASP A 701 -16.23 34.37 9.91
CA ASP A 701 -17.68 34.57 9.83
C ASP A 701 -18.10 36.05 9.71
N ALA A 702 -17.21 37.00 10.04
CA ALA A 702 -17.44 38.43 9.84
C ALA A 702 -17.28 38.92 8.38
N LEU A 703 -16.74 38.08 7.48
CA LEU A 703 -16.53 38.44 6.08
C LEU A 703 -17.87 38.48 5.34
N THR A 704 -18.33 39.68 4.97
CA THR A 704 -19.62 39.88 4.28
C THR A 704 -19.51 39.88 2.76
N SER A 705 -18.37 40.33 2.22
CA SER A 705 -18.14 40.39 0.78
C SER A 705 -16.69 40.17 0.40
N PHE A 706 -16.44 39.52 -0.75
CA PHE A 706 -15.08 39.22 -1.22
C PHE A 706 -14.91 39.58 -2.72
N PRO A 707 -13.93 40.43 -3.10
CA PRO A 707 -13.60 40.70 -4.49
C PRO A 707 -12.64 39.65 -5.06
N LEU A 708 -12.99 39.05 -6.20
CA LEU A 708 -12.12 38.06 -6.86
C LEU A 708 -10.87 38.67 -7.52
N ASP A 709 -10.86 39.98 -7.76
CA ASP A 709 -9.72 40.75 -8.25
C ASP A 709 -8.94 41.44 -7.11
N GLY A 710 -9.26 41.15 -5.85
CA GLY A 710 -8.51 41.70 -4.70
C GLY A 710 -7.05 41.23 -4.64
N PHE A 711 -6.76 40.03 -5.15
CA PHE A 711 -5.44 39.40 -5.12
C PHE A 711 -4.88 39.21 -6.55
N PRO A 712 -3.80 39.93 -6.95
CA PRO A 712 -3.37 39.98 -8.35
C PRO A 712 -2.90 38.65 -8.98
N ALA A 713 -2.40 37.71 -8.17
CA ALA A 713 -1.82 36.45 -8.64
C ALA A 713 -2.65 35.20 -8.28
N LEU A 714 -3.87 35.38 -7.76
CA LEU A 714 -4.68 34.29 -7.23
C LEU A 714 -5.15 33.35 -8.35
N GLN A 715 -4.87 32.06 -8.19
CA GLN A 715 -5.27 30.98 -9.11
C GLN A 715 -6.31 30.05 -8.47
N ILE A 716 -6.19 29.79 -7.16
CA ILE A 716 -7.07 28.88 -6.43
C ILE A 716 -7.75 29.64 -5.30
N LEU A 717 -9.08 29.66 -5.32
CA LEU A 717 -9.91 30.18 -4.24
C LEU A 717 -10.90 29.10 -3.79
N ASP A 718 -10.82 28.71 -2.53
CA ASP A 718 -11.77 27.81 -1.88
C ASP A 718 -12.37 28.47 -0.65
N ILE A 719 -13.67 28.76 -0.68
CA ILE A 719 -14.42 29.32 0.45
C ILE A 719 -15.52 28.33 0.81
N ASP A 720 -15.44 27.71 1.98
CA ASP A 720 -16.41 26.74 2.50
C ASP A 720 -16.98 27.20 3.83
N LYS A 721 -18.30 27.18 3.99
CA LYS A 721 -19.06 27.44 5.23
C LYS A 721 -18.73 28.76 5.94
N CYS A 722 -18.45 29.84 5.21
CA CYS A 722 -18.42 31.19 5.79
C CYS A 722 -19.85 31.70 6.03
N LYS A 723 -20.25 31.98 7.28
CA LYS A 723 -21.68 32.19 7.62
C LYS A 723 -22.28 33.49 7.09
N SER A 724 -21.55 34.62 7.17
CA SER A 724 -22.09 35.94 6.80
C SER A 724 -21.69 36.41 5.40
N LEU A 725 -21.04 35.56 4.61
CA LEU A 725 -20.63 35.91 3.26
C LEU A 725 -21.88 35.98 2.38
N ASP A 726 -22.23 37.19 1.94
CA ASP A 726 -23.45 37.49 1.20
C ASP A 726 -23.20 37.77 -0.28
N SER A 727 -22.01 38.26 -0.64
CA SER A 727 -21.68 38.61 -2.03
C SER A 727 -20.22 38.38 -2.41
N ILE A 728 -20.01 37.95 -3.66
CA ILE A 728 -18.70 37.93 -4.32
C ILE A 728 -18.84 38.75 -5.61
N TYR A 729 -17.85 39.60 -5.88
CA TYR A 729 -17.86 40.52 -7.02
C TYR A 729 -16.48 40.64 -7.68
N ILE A 730 -16.45 41.23 -8.86
CA ILE A 730 -15.23 41.60 -9.61
C ILE A 730 -15.35 43.09 -9.90
N LEU A 731 -14.34 43.88 -9.52
CA LEU A 731 -14.37 45.33 -9.70
C LEU A 731 -14.02 45.70 -11.14
N GLU A 732 -12.78 45.44 -11.58
CA GLU A 732 -12.25 46.07 -12.80
C GLU A 732 -11.25 45.20 -13.61
N SER A 733 -10.67 44.13 -13.07
CA SER A 733 -9.55 43.39 -13.71
C SER A 733 -9.89 41.94 -14.11
N PRO A 734 -9.33 41.39 -15.21
CA PRO A 734 -9.45 39.96 -15.51
C PRO A 734 -8.68 39.13 -14.48
N SER A 735 -9.33 38.10 -13.93
CA SER A 735 -8.74 37.24 -12.91
C SER A 735 -7.90 36.12 -13.54
N ARG A 736 -6.84 35.71 -12.84
CA ARG A 736 -6.02 34.53 -13.18
C ARG A 736 -6.56 33.24 -12.56
N LEU A 737 -7.76 33.29 -12.01
CA LEU A 737 -8.35 32.17 -11.30
C LEU A 737 -8.57 30.97 -12.22
N GLU A 738 -8.03 29.83 -11.82
CA GLU A 738 -8.15 28.52 -12.48
C GLU A 738 -9.16 27.64 -11.73
N PHE A 739 -9.20 27.76 -10.40
CA PHE A 739 -10.10 26.99 -9.53
C PHE A 739 -10.90 27.93 -8.61
N LEU A 740 -12.23 27.83 -8.68
CA LEU A 740 -13.15 28.52 -7.79
C LEU A 740 -14.08 27.52 -7.10
N CYS A 741 -13.97 27.40 -5.78
CA CYS A 741 -14.91 26.67 -4.96
C CYS A 741 -15.55 27.61 -3.95
N ILE A 742 -16.89 27.69 -3.96
CA ILE A 742 -17.66 28.46 -2.99
C ILE A 742 -18.76 27.56 -2.47
N SER A 743 -18.81 27.40 -1.15
CA SER A 743 -19.81 26.64 -0.43
C SER A 743 -20.35 27.48 0.71
N CYS A 744 -21.58 27.99 0.61
CA CYS A 744 -22.15 28.94 1.55
C CYS A 744 -23.53 28.48 2.05
N LEU A 745 -23.76 28.59 3.36
CA LEU A 745 -24.99 28.15 4.03
C LEU A 745 -26.13 29.21 4.06
N GLY A 746 -25.83 30.47 3.70
CA GLY A 746 -26.79 31.60 3.74
C GLY A 746 -27.49 31.89 2.40
N SER A 747 -28.39 32.90 2.38
CA SER A 747 -29.01 33.43 1.16
C SER A 747 -27.99 34.20 0.31
N PHE A 748 -27.08 33.47 -0.30
CA PHE A 748 -25.90 34.00 -0.96
C PHE A 748 -26.22 34.52 -2.35
N LYS A 749 -25.92 35.81 -2.63
CA LYS A 749 -26.09 36.42 -3.96
C LYS A 749 -24.75 36.47 -4.66
N VAL A 750 -24.47 35.44 -5.44
CA VAL A 750 -23.31 35.38 -6.33
C VAL A 750 -23.51 36.38 -7.47
N LYS A 751 -22.73 37.47 -7.59
CA LYS A 751 -22.70 38.33 -8.79
C LYS A 751 -21.36 38.16 -9.51
N LEU A 752 -21.25 37.09 -10.30
CA LEU A 752 -20.05 36.83 -11.09
C LEU A 752 -20.19 37.39 -12.50
N LYS A 753 -19.24 38.23 -12.90
CA LYS A 753 -18.99 38.62 -14.28
C LYS A 753 -18.11 37.56 -14.95
N MET A 754 -18.71 36.51 -15.56
CA MET A 754 -17.93 35.38 -16.07
C MET A 754 -17.04 35.72 -17.27
N ASP A 755 -17.34 36.81 -18.00
CA ASP A 755 -16.51 37.37 -19.06
C ASP A 755 -15.10 37.75 -18.58
N THR A 756 -14.93 37.98 -17.28
CA THR A 756 -13.65 38.33 -16.65
C THR A 756 -12.86 37.13 -16.13
N LEU A 757 -13.45 35.92 -16.09
CA LEU A 757 -12.87 34.68 -15.56
C LEU A 757 -12.35 33.76 -16.68
N THR A 758 -11.63 34.31 -17.65
CA THR A 758 -11.24 33.60 -18.88
C THR A 758 -10.26 32.42 -18.68
N SER A 759 -9.61 32.35 -17.52
CA SER A 759 -8.66 31.28 -17.17
C SER A 759 -9.27 30.14 -16.34
N LEU A 760 -10.56 30.22 -16.00
CA LEU A 760 -11.19 29.28 -15.07
C LEU A 760 -11.37 27.88 -15.70
N GLU A 761 -10.84 26.86 -15.04
CA GLU A 761 -10.91 25.45 -15.45
C GLU A 761 -11.88 24.65 -14.57
N HIS A 762 -12.01 25.02 -13.30
CA HIS A 762 -12.82 24.31 -12.32
C HIS A 762 -13.73 25.28 -11.55
N LEU A 763 -15.03 25.03 -11.61
CA LEU A 763 -16.04 25.83 -10.90
C LEU A 763 -16.89 24.92 -10.02
N ARG A 764 -16.88 25.18 -8.71
CA ARG A 764 -17.74 24.52 -7.73
C ARG A 764 -18.54 25.56 -6.97
N LEU A 765 -19.86 25.55 -7.15
CA LEU A 765 -20.79 26.41 -6.44
C LEU A 765 -21.76 25.52 -5.65
N ASP A 766 -21.67 25.60 -4.33
CA ASP A 766 -22.49 24.84 -3.39
C ASP A 766 -23.27 25.80 -2.47
N CYS A 767 -24.38 26.32 -2.98
CA CYS A 767 -25.09 27.43 -2.35
C CYS A 767 -26.50 26.99 -1.93
N GLU A 768 -26.88 27.27 -0.68
CA GLU A 768 -28.28 27.05 -0.26
C GLU A 768 -29.23 28.16 -0.75
N GLY A 769 -28.71 29.31 -1.18
CA GLY A 769 -29.43 30.51 -1.63
C GLY A 769 -29.71 30.63 -3.14
N GLU A 770 -29.98 31.87 -3.59
CA GLU A 770 -30.29 32.21 -5.00
C GLU A 770 -29.02 32.51 -5.81
N LEU A 771 -28.76 31.74 -6.88
CA LEU A 771 -27.63 31.99 -7.79
C LEU A 771 -28.03 32.99 -8.88
N SER A 772 -27.36 34.15 -8.93
CA SER A 772 -27.67 35.25 -9.87
C SER A 772 -26.48 35.75 -10.71
N PHE A 773 -26.20 35.18 -11.88
CA PHE A 773 -25.20 35.76 -12.79
C PHE A 773 -25.68 37.11 -13.38
N SER A 774 -24.75 37.95 -13.85
CA SER A 774 -25.11 39.20 -14.54
C SER A 774 -25.77 38.91 -15.90
N GLU A 775 -26.52 39.88 -16.46
CA GLU A 775 -27.17 39.76 -17.77
C GLU A 775 -26.15 39.55 -18.91
N GLY A 776 -26.44 38.64 -19.86
CA GLY A 776 -25.67 38.44 -21.10
C GLY A 776 -24.46 37.50 -21.02
N VAL A 777 -24.41 36.59 -20.04
CA VAL A 777 -23.18 35.88 -19.66
C VAL A 777 -23.04 34.47 -20.29
N CYS A 778 -21.97 34.25 -21.05
CA CYS A 778 -21.45 32.91 -21.36
C CYS A 778 -20.45 32.46 -20.28
N LEU A 779 -20.53 31.20 -19.87
CA LEU A 779 -19.53 30.60 -18.97
C LEU A 779 -18.11 30.57 -19.59
N PRO A 780 -17.04 30.51 -18.79
CA PRO A 780 -15.67 30.55 -19.29
C PRO A 780 -15.35 29.39 -20.26
N PRO A 781 -14.73 29.64 -21.42
CA PRO A 781 -14.56 28.62 -22.46
C PRO A 781 -13.55 27.53 -22.11
N LYS A 782 -12.63 27.78 -21.15
CA LYS A 782 -11.64 26.82 -20.67
C LYS A 782 -12.16 25.87 -19.57
N LEU A 783 -13.43 26.00 -19.18
CA LEU A 783 -14.00 25.24 -18.08
C LEU A 783 -14.02 23.73 -18.40
N GLN A 784 -13.33 22.94 -17.58
CA GLN A 784 -13.19 21.49 -17.70
C GLN A 784 -14.15 20.73 -16.77
N SER A 785 -14.38 21.27 -15.57
CA SER A 785 -15.26 20.64 -14.57
C SER A 785 -16.16 21.67 -13.90
N MET A 786 -17.44 21.31 -13.73
CA MET A 786 -18.43 22.15 -13.09
C MET A 786 -19.25 21.36 -12.06
N TYR A 787 -19.34 21.86 -10.83
CA TYR A 787 -20.23 21.35 -9.78
C TYR A 787 -21.22 22.45 -9.38
N LEU A 788 -22.51 22.10 -9.38
CA LEU A 788 -23.60 23.01 -9.07
C LEU A 788 -24.54 22.41 -8.02
N HIS A 789 -24.72 23.13 -6.93
CA HIS A 789 -25.78 22.90 -5.97
C HIS A 789 -26.53 24.21 -5.69
N SER A 790 -27.84 24.23 -5.96
CA SER A 790 -28.75 25.34 -5.67
C SER A 790 -30.15 24.85 -5.33
N ARG A 791 -30.76 25.42 -4.28
CA ARG A 791 -32.15 25.14 -3.87
C ARG A 791 -33.20 26.08 -4.49
N VAL A 792 -32.77 27.19 -5.11
CA VAL A 792 -33.65 28.27 -5.61
C VAL A 792 -33.44 28.48 -7.12
N LYS A 793 -34.41 29.15 -7.79
CA LYS A 793 -34.33 29.53 -9.21
C LYS A 793 -33.04 30.31 -9.50
N THR A 794 -32.43 30.03 -10.64
CA THR A 794 -31.23 30.73 -11.12
C THR A 794 -31.62 31.90 -12.03
N MET A 795 -30.90 33.03 -11.95
CA MET A 795 -30.99 34.14 -12.90
C MET A 795 -29.61 34.44 -13.51
N PRO A 796 -29.45 34.70 -14.82
CA PRO A 796 -30.42 34.46 -15.87
C PRO A 796 -30.75 32.95 -16.00
N PRO A 797 -31.82 32.59 -16.74
CA PRO A 797 -32.15 31.20 -17.01
C PRO A 797 -30.94 30.43 -17.56
N VAL A 798 -30.88 29.13 -17.27
CA VAL A 798 -29.77 28.25 -17.70
C VAL A 798 -29.58 28.24 -19.23
N THR A 799 -30.64 28.56 -19.97
CA THR A 799 -30.66 28.72 -21.43
C THR A 799 -29.69 29.81 -21.92
N GLU A 800 -29.43 30.82 -21.10
CA GLU A 800 -28.55 31.94 -21.42
C GLU A 800 -27.09 31.70 -21.03
N TRP A 801 -26.76 30.58 -20.35
CA TRP A 801 -25.39 30.32 -19.86
C TRP A 801 -24.39 29.92 -20.97
N GLY A 802 -24.88 29.62 -22.17
CA GLY A 802 -24.04 29.25 -23.31
C GLY A 802 -23.31 27.91 -23.14
N LEU A 803 -23.85 26.97 -22.35
CA LEU A 803 -23.23 25.67 -22.03
C LEU A 803 -22.79 24.87 -23.26
N GLN A 804 -23.55 24.90 -24.35
CA GLN A 804 -23.21 24.21 -25.61
C GLN A 804 -21.91 24.70 -26.25
N SER A 805 -21.47 25.94 -25.95
CA SER A 805 -20.22 26.50 -26.47
C SER A 805 -18.98 26.03 -25.71
N LEU A 806 -19.15 25.34 -24.57
CA LEU A 806 -18.07 24.86 -23.72
C LEU A 806 -17.45 23.58 -24.27
N THR A 807 -16.52 23.72 -25.22
CA THR A 807 -15.84 22.58 -25.86
C THR A 807 -14.84 21.84 -24.95
N ALA A 808 -14.42 22.45 -23.85
CA ALA A 808 -13.49 21.86 -22.89
C ALA A 808 -14.17 21.11 -21.72
N LEU A 809 -15.48 21.25 -21.55
CA LEU A 809 -16.19 20.71 -20.38
C LEU A 809 -16.30 19.19 -20.49
N SER A 810 -15.63 18.48 -19.58
CA SER A 810 -15.58 17.02 -19.54
C SER A 810 -16.37 16.43 -18.38
N SER A 811 -16.56 17.18 -17.30
CA SER A 811 -17.25 16.72 -16.08
C SER A 811 -18.29 17.73 -15.60
N LEU A 812 -19.52 17.25 -15.38
CA LEU A 812 -20.63 18.06 -14.84
C LEU A 812 -21.31 17.30 -13.71
N ASN A 813 -21.40 17.95 -12.55
CA ASN A 813 -22.11 17.45 -11.39
C ASN A 813 -23.20 18.43 -10.97
N ILE A 814 -24.44 17.94 -10.87
CA ILE A 814 -25.59 18.73 -10.46
C ILE A 814 -26.24 18.07 -9.25
N ARG A 815 -26.46 18.84 -8.18
CA ARG A 815 -27.01 18.37 -6.92
C ARG A 815 -28.22 19.20 -6.46
N ARG A 816 -29.34 18.55 -6.16
CA ARG A 816 -30.57 19.17 -5.58
C ARG A 816 -31.18 20.32 -6.41
N SER A 817 -31.10 20.25 -7.74
CA SER A 817 -31.59 21.31 -8.63
C SER A 817 -32.50 20.78 -9.74
N ASP A 818 -33.72 20.36 -9.38
CA ASP A 818 -34.71 19.80 -10.32
C ASP A 818 -35.01 20.72 -11.52
N ASP A 819 -35.17 22.02 -11.29
CA ASP A 819 -35.52 23.00 -12.35
C ASP A 819 -34.39 23.17 -13.38
N ILE A 820 -33.13 23.14 -12.91
CA ILE A 820 -31.93 23.25 -13.76
C ILE A 820 -31.82 22.00 -14.64
N VAL A 821 -31.89 20.82 -14.03
CA VAL A 821 -31.81 19.56 -14.77
C VAL A 821 -32.96 19.47 -15.78
N ASN A 822 -34.19 19.82 -15.40
CA ASN A 822 -35.33 19.80 -16.32
C ASN A 822 -35.12 20.72 -17.55
N THR A 823 -34.63 21.94 -17.32
CA THR A 823 -34.37 22.91 -18.39
C THR A 823 -33.22 22.46 -19.30
N MET A 824 -32.11 22.00 -18.72
CA MET A 824 -30.95 21.49 -19.47
C MET A 824 -31.32 20.31 -20.38
N MET A 825 -32.21 19.43 -19.90
CA MET A 825 -32.65 18.25 -20.64
C MET A 825 -33.67 18.61 -21.72
N LYS A 826 -34.63 19.50 -21.43
CA LYS A 826 -35.67 19.91 -22.38
C LYS A 826 -35.14 20.66 -23.59
N GLU A 827 -34.13 21.50 -23.38
CA GLU A 827 -33.56 22.34 -24.43
C GLU A 827 -32.23 21.80 -24.99
N SER A 828 -31.83 20.59 -24.59
CA SER A 828 -30.59 19.91 -25.04
C SER A 828 -29.34 20.80 -24.89
N LEU A 829 -29.21 21.51 -23.76
CA LEU A 829 -28.20 22.55 -23.55
C LEU A 829 -26.80 22.04 -23.19
N LEU A 830 -26.65 20.73 -22.97
CA LEU A 830 -25.38 20.12 -22.54
C LEU A 830 -24.37 20.02 -23.70
N PRO A 831 -23.06 20.31 -23.47
CA PRO A 831 -22.04 20.27 -24.50
C PRO A 831 -21.63 18.83 -24.88
N ILE A 832 -21.34 18.62 -26.16
CA ILE A 832 -20.94 17.30 -26.72
C ILE A 832 -19.61 16.77 -26.19
N SER A 833 -18.79 17.61 -25.55
CA SER A 833 -17.49 17.26 -24.95
C SER A 833 -17.61 16.53 -23.62
N LEU A 834 -18.81 16.45 -23.05
CA LEU A 834 -19.03 15.90 -21.71
C LEU A 834 -18.76 14.40 -21.67
N VAL A 835 -17.90 13.96 -20.73
CA VAL A 835 -17.51 12.55 -20.52
C VAL A 835 -18.16 11.98 -19.26
N TYR A 836 -18.27 12.80 -18.21
CA TYR A 836 -18.85 12.44 -16.92
C TYR A 836 -20.04 13.34 -16.59
N LEU A 837 -21.21 12.73 -16.36
CA LEU A 837 -22.40 13.39 -15.87
C LEU A 837 -22.89 12.73 -14.59
N THR A 838 -22.90 13.49 -13.49
CA THR A 838 -23.43 13.03 -12.21
C THR A 838 -24.61 13.90 -11.80
N ILE A 839 -25.76 13.27 -11.58
CA ILE A 839 -26.98 13.93 -11.12
C ILE A 839 -27.33 13.36 -9.76
N THR A 840 -27.42 14.22 -8.75
CA THR A 840 -27.68 13.77 -7.38
C THR A 840 -28.84 14.50 -6.72
N HIS A 841 -29.57 13.79 -5.85
CA HIS A 841 -30.60 14.35 -4.96
C HIS A 841 -31.74 15.10 -5.69
N LEU A 842 -32.38 14.46 -6.68
CA LEU A 842 -33.58 14.98 -7.35
C LEU A 842 -34.85 14.60 -6.57
N TYR A 843 -35.64 15.60 -6.16
CA TYR A 843 -36.80 15.38 -5.27
C TYR A 843 -38.17 15.66 -5.90
N LYS A 844 -38.24 16.24 -7.10
CA LYS A 844 -39.50 16.59 -7.77
C LYS A 844 -39.67 15.87 -9.10
N MET A 845 -38.58 15.60 -9.82
CA MET A 845 -38.67 15.00 -11.15
C MET A 845 -39.01 13.50 -11.10
N LYS A 846 -40.08 13.14 -11.82
CA LYS A 846 -40.54 11.75 -12.00
C LYS A 846 -39.91 11.03 -13.20
N GLY A 847 -39.43 11.78 -14.19
CA GLY A 847 -38.86 11.24 -15.42
C GLY A 847 -38.50 12.37 -16.38
N PHE A 848 -37.80 12.02 -17.45
CA PHE A 848 -37.50 12.95 -18.55
C PHE A 848 -38.67 12.99 -19.55
N ASP A 849 -38.86 14.14 -20.21
CA ASP A 849 -39.86 14.28 -21.28
C ASP A 849 -39.47 13.41 -22.49
N VAL A 850 -40.44 12.93 -23.27
CA VAL A 850 -40.22 11.99 -24.39
C VAL A 850 -39.38 12.62 -25.50
N ARG A 851 -39.39 13.95 -25.62
CA ARG A 851 -38.54 14.71 -26.57
C ARG A 851 -37.19 15.14 -26.00
N SER A 852 -36.94 14.91 -24.70
CA SER A 852 -35.71 15.29 -24.01
C SER A 852 -34.83 14.05 -23.75
N GLY A 853 -33.67 14.00 -24.40
CA GLY A 853 -32.71 12.90 -24.26
C GLY A 853 -31.27 13.42 -24.21
N LEU A 854 -30.37 12.57 -23.71
CA LEU A 854 -28.92 12.78 -23.67
C LEU A 854 -28.22 12.24 -24.94
N GLN A 855 -28.98 11.84 -25.96
CA GLN A 855 -28.49 11.19 -27.17
C GLN A 855 -27.48 12.04 -27.96
N HIS A 856 -27.58 13.37 -27.88
CA HIS A 856 -26.67 14.28 -28.57
C HIS A 856 -25.25 14.29 -27.97
N LEU A 857 -25.04 13.72 -26.79
CA LEU A 857 -23.75 13.68 -26.09
C LEU A 857 -22.87 12.54 -26.60
N SER A 858 -22.22 12.75 -27.74
CA SER A 858 -21.37 11.74 -28.39
C SER A 858 -20.15 11.29 -27.57
N SER A 859 -19.75 12.03 -26.54
CA SER A 859 -18.54 11.73 -25.74
C SER A 859 -18.84 11.21 -24.34
N LEU A 860 -20.11 11.07 -23.95
CA LEU A 860 -20.48 10.70 -22.57
C LEU A 860 -20.20 9.23 -22.29
N GLU A 861 -19.24 8.95 -21.40
CA GLU A 861 -18.85 7.59 -21.04
C GLU A 861 -19.48 7.13 -19.72
N HIS A 862 -19.68 8.05 -18.77
CA HIS A 862 -20.16 7.73 -17.42
C HIS A 862 -21.39 8.58 -17.04
N LEU A 863 -22.49 7.89 -16.71
CA LEU A 863 -23.73 8.51 -16.24
C LEU A 863 -24.12 7.94 -14.87
N ILE A 864 -24.19 8.81 -13.86
CA ILE A 864 -24.45 8.41 -12.48
C ILE A 864 -25.65 9.18 -11.95
N PHE A 865 -26.65 8.44 -11.47
CA PHE A 865 -27.77 8.95 -10.67
C PHE A 865 -27.59 8.51 -9.22
N HIS A 866 -27.61 9.46 -8.29
CA HIS A 866 -27.49 9.18 -6.86
C HIS A 866 -28.58 9.88 -6.06
N ASP A 867 -29.31 9.15 -5.22
CA ASP A 867 -30.34 9.67 -4.31
C ASP A 867 -31.48 10.43 -5.03
N CYS A 868 -31.91 9.92 -6.19
CA CYS A 868 -33.02 10.53 -6.96
C CYS A 868 -34.35 9.85 -6.58
N GLU A 869 -34.91 10.24 -5.44
CA GLU A 869 -36.03 9.55 -4.78
C GLU A 869 -37.33 9.49 -5.60
N GLN A 870 -37.61 10.50 -6.44
CA GLN A 870 -38.86 10.57 -7.21
C GLN A 870 -38.75 10.04 -8.64
N LEU A 871 -37.56 9.69 -9.11
CA LEU A 871 -37.34 9.24 -10.49
C LEU A 871 -37.99 7.85 -10.69
N GLU A 872 -39.06 7.80 -11.49
CA GLU A 872 -39.86 6.60 -11.75
C GLU A 872 -39.32 5.80 -12.94
N SER A 873 -38.96 6.48 -14.04
CA SER A 873 -38.41 5.83 -15.24
C SER A 873 -37.57 6.76 -16.11
N LEU A 874 -36.75 6.16 -16.96
CA LEU A 874 -36.01 6.82 -18.04
C LEU A 874 -36.67 6.51 -19.40
N PRO A 875 -36.84 7.50 -20.31
CA PRO A 875 -37.47 7.26 -21.60
C PRO A 875 -36.63 6.35 -22.51
N GLU A 876 -37.29 5.61 -23.42
CA GLU A 876 -36.67 4.62 -24.31
C GLU A 876 -35.52 5.19 -25.16
N ASN A 877 -35.56 6.47 -25.51
CA ASN A 877 -34.56 7.14 -26.34
C ASN A 877 -33.73 8.16 -25.56
N CYS A 878 -33.37 7.86 -24.32
CA CYS A 878 -32.66 8.82 -23.46
C CYS A 878 -31.13 8.76 -23.59
N LEU A 879 -30.54 7.56 -23.70
CA LEU A 879 -29.10 7.35 -23.47
C LEU A 879 -28.25 7.53 -24.75
N PRO A 880 -27.02 8.07 -24.67
CA PRO A 880 -26.10 8.17 -25.80
C PRO A 880 -25.41 6.84 -26.10
N SER A 881 -24.97 6.67 -27.35
CA SER A 881 -24.32 5.44 -27.85
C SER A 881 -22.86 5.25 -27.42
N SER A 882 -22.25 6.22 -26.75
CA SER A 882 -20.88 6.19 -26.23
C SER A 882 -20.76 5.74 -24.78
N LEU A 883 -21.88 5.49 -24.11
CA LEU A 883 -21.95 5.22 -22.68
C LEU A 883 -21.30 3.87 -22.34
N LYS A 884 -20.30 3.88 -21.45
CA LYS A 884 -19.60 2.68 -20.96
C LYS A 884 -20.09 2.24 -19.59
N SER A 885 -20.52 3.19 -18.76
CA SER A 885 -20.92 2.95 -17.38
C SER A 885 -22.22 3.67 -17.05
N LEU A 886 -23.21 2.92 -16.57
CA LEU A 886 -24.47 3.44 -16.07
C LEU A 886 -24.66 3.02 -14.61
N ALA A 887 -24.96 3.98 -13.74
CA ALA A 887 -25.00 3.75 -12.30
C ALA A 887 -26.22 4.41 -11.65
N PHE A 888 -26.97 3.63 -10.85
CA PHE A 888 -28.08 4.09 -10.02
C PHE A 888 -27.82 3.73 -8.56
N TRP A 889 -27.86 4.74 -7.70
CA TRP A 889 -27.58 4.62 -6.27
C TRP A 889 -28.72 5.26 -5.50
N LYS A 890 -29.39 4.54 -4.59
CA LYS A 890 -30.46 5.07 -3.73
C LYS A 890 -31.62 5.72 -4.51
N CYS A 891 -32.04 5.11 -5.62
CA CYS A 891 -33.21 5.57 -6.40
C CYS A 891 -34.43 4.73 -6.03
N GLU A 892 -35.18 5.15 -5.01
CA GLU A 892 -36.23 4.32 -4.40
C GLU A 892 -37.42 4.01 -5.32
N LYS A 893 -37.84 4.97 -6.15
CA LYS A 893 -39.01 4.85 -7.03
C LYS A 893 -38.70 4.40 -8.45
N LEU A 894 -37.44 4.10 -8.78
CA LEU A 894 -37.06 3.73 -10.14
C LEU A 894 -37.58 2.32 -10.47
N GLU A 895 -38.61 2.25 -11.30
CA GLU A 895 -39.29 0.99 -11.69
C GLU A 895 -38.70 0.37 -12.96
N SER A 896 -38.16 1.19 -13.87
CA SER A 896 -37.65 0.73 -15.17
C SER A 896 -36.53 1.61 -15.72
N ILE A 897 -35.62 0.98 -16.46
CA ILE A 897 -34.63 1.64 -17.34
C ILE A 897 -35.00 1.31 -18.80
N PRO A 898 -34.49 2.02 -19.83
CA PRO A 898 -34.82 1.75 -21.22
C PRO A 898 -34.17 0.45 -21.72
N GLU A 899 -34.64 -0.71 -21.25
CA GLU A 899 -33.99 -2.01 -21.47
C GLU A 899 -33.87 -2.40 -22.95
N ASP A 900 -34.81 -1.95 -23.80
CA ASP A 900 -34.80 -2.23 -25.24
C ASP A 900 -33.76 -1.41 -26.03
N ASN A 901 -33.28 -0.30 -25.44
CA ASN A 901 -32.47 0.71 -26.12
C ASN A 901 -31.20 1.06 -25.32
N LEU A 902 -30.65 0.10 -24.60
CA LEU A 902 -29.34 0.25 -23.97
C LEU A 902 -28.24 0.24 -25.04
N PRO A 903 -27.20 1.08 -24.90
CA PRO A 903 -26.13 1.15 -25.89
C PRO A 903 -25.20 -0.06 -25.82
N ASP A 904 -24.80 -0.59 -26.98
CA ASP A 904 -23.89 -1.75 -27.09
C ASP A 904 -22.50 -1.49 -26.46
N SER A 905 -22.11 -0.22 -26.27
CA SER A 905 -20.87 0.18 -25.62
C SER A 905 -20.89 -0.01 -24.09
N LEU A 906 -22.03 -0.37 -23.50
CA LEU A 906 -22.19 -0.44 -22.05
C LEU A 906 -21.44 -1.64 -21.48
N GLU A 907 -20.35 -1.37 -20.77
CA GLU A 907 -19.50 -2.37 -20.15
C GLU A 907 -20.00 -2.75 -18.75
N ILE A 908 -20.55 -1.75 -18.02
CA ILE A 908 -20.89 -1.90 -16.60
C ILE A 908 -22.24 -1.24 -16.27
N LEU A 909 -23.09 -1.98 -15.56
CA LEU A 909 -24.33 -1.49 -14.96
C LEU A 909 -24.31 -1.70 -13.44
N HIS A 910 -24.37 -0.60 -12.68
CA HIS A 910 -24.47 -0.63 -11.22
C HIS A 910 -25.87 -0.22 -10.74
N ILE A 911 -26.47 -1.06 -9.90
CA ILE A 911 -27.75 -0.80 -9.25
C ILE A 911 -27.57 -1.07 -7.75
N TYR A 912 -27.65 -0.02 -6.94
CA TYR A 912 -27.40 -0.12 -5.50
C TYR A 912 -28.49 0.62 -4.70
N GLU A 913 -29.08 -0.07 -3.72
CA GLU A 913 -30.18 0.45 -2.89
C GLU A 913 -31.35 1.03 -3.72
N CYS A 914 -31.76 0.30 -4.78
CA CYS A 914 -32.86 0.65 -5.69
C CYS A 914 -33.95 -0.45 -5.65
N PRO A 915 -34.80 -0.50 -4.61
CA PRO A 915 -35.61 -1.68 -4.27
C PRO A 915 -36.54 -2.18 -5.39
N LEU A 916 -37.20 -1.28 -6.14
CA LEU A 916 -38.14 -1.67 -7.20
C LEU A 916 -37.42 -2.29 -8.40
N LEU A 917 -36.35 -1.66 -8.88
CA LEU A 917 -35.54 -2.17 -9.98
C LEU A 917 -34.81 -3.47 -9.60
N GLU A 918 -34.32 -3.55 -8.37
CA GLU A 918 -33.73 -4.77 -7.82
C GLU A 918 -34.73 -5.93 -7.78
N GLU A 919 -35.96 -5.70 -7.31
CA GLU A 919 -36.98 -6.74 -7.24
C GLU A 919 -37.35 -7.25 -8.64
N ARG A 920 -37.47 -6.35 -9.61
CA ARG A 920 -37.73 -6.68 -11.02
C ARG A 920 -36.66 -7.60 -11.60
N TYR A 921 -35.39 -7.27 -11.43
CA TYR A 921 -34.29 -8.09 -11.95
C TYR A 921 -34.05 -9.37 -11.14
N LYS A 922 -34.33 -9.37 -9.83
CA LYS A 922 -34.37 -10.61 -9.01
C LYS A 922 -35.43 -11.60 -9.53
N ARG A 923 -36.56 -11.10 -10.03
CA ARG A 923 -37.62 -11.91 -10.66
C ARG A 923 -37.28 -12.36 -12.10
N LYS A 924 -36.09 -11.99 -12.62
CA LYS A 924 -35.63 -12.24 -14.00
C LYS A 924 -36.51 -11.62 -15.09
N GLU A 925 -37.35 -10.65 -14.74
CA GLU A 925 -38.12 -9.91 -15.73
C GLU A 925 -37.16 -9.06 -16.58
N HIS A 926 -37.24 -9.17 -17.91
CA HIS A 926 -36.37 -8.45 -18.85
C HIS A 926 -34.86 -8.71 -18.73
N TRP A 927 -34.43 -9.75 -18.00
CA TRP A 927 -33.01 -10.10 -17.85
C TRP A 927 -32.31 -10.33 -19.19
N SER A 928 -33.01 -10.95 -20.15
CA SER A 928 -32.49 -11.18 -21.51
C SER A 928 -32.13 -9.90 -22.25
N LYS A 929 -32.70 -8.75 -21.86
CA LYS A 929 -32.44 -7.46 -22.49
C LYS A 929 -31.18 -6.78 -21.93
N ILE A 930 -30.77 -7.10 -20.70
CA ILE A 930 -29.55 -6.55 -20.07
C ILE A 930 -28.38 -7.52 -20.04
N ALA A 931 -28.61 -8.81 -20.29
CA ALA A 931 -27.60 -9.88 -20.22
C ALA A 931 -26.42 -9.75 -21.20
N HIS A 932 -26.50 -8.85 -22.18
CA HIS A 932 -25.39 -8.55 -23.08
C HIS A 932 -24.29 -7.70 -22.40
N ILE A 933 -24.58 -7.09 -21.26
CA ILE A 933 -23.66 -6.23 -20.50
C ILE A 933 -22.63 -7.12 -19.79
N PRO A 934 -21.31 -6.92 -20.00
CA PRO A 934 -20.25 -7.75 -19.42
C PRO A 934 -20.25 -7.82 -17.89
N ALA A 935 -20.65 -6.74 -17.21
CA ALA A 935 -20.67 -6.67 -15.75
C ALA A 935 -21.96 -6.00 -15.25
N ILE A 936 -22.82 -6.78 -14.60
CA ILE A 936 -24.02 -6.28 -13.92
C ILE A 936 -23.84 -6.50 -12.43
N ASP A 937 -23.85 -5.40 -11.67
CA ASP A 937 -23.73 -5.38 -10.22
C ASP A 937 -25.03 -4.86 -9.61
N ILE A 938 -25.76 -5.76 -8.95
CA ILE A 938 -27.00 -5.46 -8.25
C ILE A 938 -26.78 -5.71 -6.76
N ASN A 939 -26.71 -4.64 -5.96
CA ASN A 939 -26.53 -4.72 -4.51
C ASN A 939 -25.34 -5.61 -4.08
N ARG A 940 -24.20 -5.47 -4.75
CA ARG A 940 -22.96 -6.24 -4.51
C ARG A 940 -23.05 -7.72 -4.91
N GLN A 941 -24.07 -8.10 -5.67
CA GLN A 941 -24.15 -9.40 -6.34
C GLN A 941 -23.78 -9.19 -7.81
N VAL A 942 -22.60 -9.69 -8.19
CA VAL A 942 -22.14 -9.68 -9.58
C VAL A 942 -22.66 -10.94 -10.26
N THR A 943 -23.48 -10.76 -11.29
CA THR A 943 -23.89 -11.83 -12.20
C THR A 943 -23.10 -11.66 -13.51
N MET A 944 -22.30 -12.69 -13.84
CA MET A 944 -21.67 -12.88 -15.15
C MET A 944 -22.56 -13.70 -16.05
#